data_AF-A6G0V4-F1
#
_entry.id   AF-A6G0V4-F1
#
_cell.length_a   1.000
_cell.length_b   1.000
_cell.length_c   1.000
_cell.angle_alpha   90.00
_cell.angle_beta   90.00
_cell.angle_gamma   90.00
#
_symmetry.space_group_name_H-M   'P 1'
#
loop_
_entity.id
_entity.type
_entity.pdbx_description
1 polymer ?
#
loop_
_entity_poly.entity_id
_entity_poly.type
_entity_poly.pdbx_seq_one_letter_code
_entity_poly.pdbx_strand_id
1 'polypeptide(L)'
;MSDSPLDERLRAGEPAVVNLVSAAPLRLRRDNLVERPWAGRQMARYKDLEPRSGGDGPRYGEVFEVAADPLDPEAARHPSVVELADGTAVDLLHLLEFAGEWILGPAMLEAFGRRIPLLPKTLDVGALLSVQTHPPGNPELYVVIEREPGATLCLGFAEGVEGQALAEELEAGRRGQVALRALLRPEVDEHALQRAIADHLRSEDARAGRHGALVEALAPWVAEPSEAGRGQLSTLVGELVDLVLRTLGRLNAIPVEPGQILYNADPPTPRSAETPSAQVHALGNLEGRSLLVLEIRRPGPTFRAWDHLRFPMRPIDVGAAIATMNTEASDPASFVVETIVERPGVHRSVACPAFIVDHLRPCAEQPVVEAAFPGQLTTLHAIRGRVELSGPNQESWGELRAGESMLVPAGVQGLSVRQSQGDEGGEACEVVQVILPVDPRDGLRTNLAQLRSLAPRNLGPRQVLAVVNGGDGPAMTEHFSAQAEAVFRADGSTEIYAHEEPRRRGQFLGLLDALASFAARHPGGIDADGVALGIMLPGRGTRSSPLTQRLHGIKPLLPVPVSVTGVGAGERRWLDAATASVWTWTLVVRTLERLGFRGIALKWGDEPQMSAKALAALSAARRDLSEVDAVRFGSHTRITEDLARNKEWLRVDERGELVVQVHRRPRAELLSALGLEDGAGEDALARAHVHTGSPAFSHVFLRHAAEAFAGVEAWIDVDGYLFEALTQDAATWAAEVERDPRLQALVARCPDFYARARDLRARVEAERGHPMRVAVIDMGEAPYWGDVGQVAKARDAYLALRDDPFAQALAALDFGQPDRWGNRAVGDCELPQDGSVRDCLIVDSALGSGQAEGAVIVGSRLDHFAIAAGSVVLDARVRGLRLDAGAFAFRSRGDYLRVPAEHVHTSIPRDPLAVVDAETVELDSWFADMRVNPGAAEFYDEPRWGNPGSFAEKFAQVRQREVSPAAIEARLRAEP
;
A
#
# COMPACT_ATOMS: atom_id res chain seq x y z
N MET A 1 16.52 5.93 29.24
CA MET A 1 15.13 5.87 29.78
C MET A 1 15.25 6.08 31.27
N SER A 2 14.36 6.87 31.87
CA SER A 2 14.29 7.04 33.32
C SER A 2 13.31 6.04 33.91
N ASP A 3 13.69 5.33 34.97
CA ASP A 3 12.77 4.53 35.78
C ASP A 3 11.87 5.44 36.63
N SER A 4 11.10 6.33 35.98
CA SER A 4 10.16 7.20 36.68
C SER A 4 8.88 6.42 36.99
N PRO A 5 8.21 6.68 38.13
CA PRO A 5 6.93 6.05 38.44
C PRO A 5 5.85 6.34 37.38
N LEU A 6 5.99 7.40 36.57
CA LEU A 6 5.04 7.69 35.50
C LEU A 6 5.27 6.80 34.28
N ASP A 7 6.52 6.51 33.90
CA ASP A 7 6.85 5.59 32.82
C ASP A 7 6.46 4.14 33.17
N GLU A 8 6.69 3.69 34.41
CA GLU A 8 6.24 2.36 34.87
C GLU A 8 4.71 2.21 34.77
N ARG A 9 3.96 3.22 35.22
CA ARG A 9 2.48 3.23 35.17
C ARG A 9 1.93 3.39 33.75
N LEU A 10 2.63 4.11 32.87
CA LEU A 10 2.33 4.18 31.44
C LEU A 10 2.53 2.80 30.77
N ARG A 11 3.64 2.11 31.05
CA ARG A 11 3.91 0.74 30.57
C ARG A 11 2.89 -0.28 31.09
N ALA A 12 2.38 -0.07 32.30
CA ALA A 12 1.29 -0.85 32.88
C ALA A 12 -0.09 -0.52 32.28
N GLY A 13 -0.18 0.49 31.39
CA GLY A 13 -1.43 0.90 30.75
C GLY A 13 -2.43 1.54 31.70
N GLU A 14 -1.99 2.18 32.79
CA GLU A 14 -2.91 2.75 33.78
C GLU A 14 -3.82 3.83 33.16
N PRO A 15 -5.17 3.67 33.21
CA PRO A 15 -6.09 4.59 32.53
C PRO A 15 -5.94 6.05 32.95
N ALA A 16 -5.56 6.31 34.20
CA ALA A 16 -5.31 7.68 34.68
C ALA A 16 -4.10 8.35 34.01
N VAL A 17 -3.06 7.58 33.68
CA VAL A 17 -1.86 8.08 32.98
C VAL A 17 -2.14 8.20 31.48
N VAL A 18 -2.85 7.24 30.89
CA VAL A 18 -3.29 7.27 29.49
C VAL A 18 -4.20 8.48 29.21
N ASN A 19 -5.14 8.77 30.11
CA ASN A 19 -5.97 9.98 30.03
C ASN A 19 -5.13 11.26 30.15
N LEU A 20 -4.13 11.29 31.04
CA LEU A 20 -3.25 12.46 31.21
C LEU A 20 -2.47 12.80 29.94
N VAL A 21 -1.96 11.79 29.22
CA VAL A 21 -1.18 11.99 27.97
C VAL A 21 -2.03 12.16 26.71
N SER A 22 -3.36 12.08 26.81
CA SER A 22 -4.28 12.24 25.67
C SER A 22 -5.24 13.44 25.81
N ALA A 23 -5.38 14.02 27.01
CA ALA A 23 -6.28 15.15 27.27
C ALA A 23 -5.67 16.54 26.96
N ALA A 24 -4.36 16.65 26.75
CA ALA A 24 -3.65 17.91 26.54
C ALA A 24 -2.51 17.78 25.50
N PRO A 25 -2.04 18.89 24.90
CA PRO A 25 -0.87 18.89 24.02
C PRO A 25 0.40 18.39 24.72
N LEU A 26 1.17 17.58 24.00
CA LEU A 26 2.42 16.98 24.44
C LEU A 26 3.60 17.83 23.97
N ARG A 27 4.41 18.33 24.91
CA ARG A 27 5.62 19.12 24.61
C ARG A 27 6.72 18.22 24.09
N LEU A 28 7.32 18.60 22.96
CA LEU A 28 8.42 17.87 22.32
C LEU A 28 9.74 18.55 22.64
N ARG A 29 10.77 17.75 22.93
CA ARG A 29 12.10 18.26 23.24
C ARG A 29 12.72 18.95 22.02
N ARG A 30 13.11 20.20 22.21
CA ARG A 30 13.73 21.07 21.19
C ARG A 30 15.18 20.67 20.79
N ASP A 31 15.76 19.67 21.46
CA ASP A 31 17.13 19.20 21.28
C ASP A 31 17.26 17.83 20.60
N ASN A 32 16.23 17.36 19.88
CA ASN A 32 16.31 16.19 18.98
C ASN A 32 17.11 16.52 17.69
N LEU A 33 18.38 16.88 17.90
CA LEU A 33 19.32 17.41 16.90
C LEU A 33 19.99 16.27 16.12
N VAL A 34 20.19 16.47 14.82
CA VAL A 34 20.92 15.54 13.95
C VAL A 34 22.07 16.24 13.22
N GLU A 35 23.26 15.67 13.34
CA GLU A 35 24.48 16.18 12.73
C GLU A 35 24.49 15.96 11.21
N ARG A 36 24.96 16.97 10.47
CA ARG A 36 25.03 16.95 9.00
C ARG A 36 26.29 17.66 8.48
N PRO A 37 26.93 17.14 7.42
CA PRO A 37 28.12 17.77 6.83
C PRO A 37 27.82 19.11 6.14
N TRP A 38 26.55 19.40 5.84
CA TRP A 38 26.07 20.62 5.22
C TRP A 38 25.50 21.65 6.21
N ALA A 39 25.55 21.36 7.51
CA ALA A 39 24.90 22.16 8.55
C ALA A 39 25.43 23.60 8.68
N GLY A 40 24.48 24.52 8.90
CA GLY A 40 24.71 25.94 9.16
C GLY A 40 25.18 26.24 10.58
N ARG A 41 24.74 27.39 11.11
CA ARG A 41 25.11 27.92 12.44
C ARG A 41 23.93 28.56 13.19
N GLN A 42 22.73 28.54 12.63
CA GLN A 42 21.53 29.20 13.17
C GLN A 42 20.75 28.29 14.12
N MET A 43 20.80 26.97 13.94
CA MET A 43 19.96 25.99 14.65
C MET A 43 19.99 26.15 16.17
N ALA A 44 21.18 26.19 16.77
CA ALA A 44 21.32 26.28 18.24
C ALA A 44 20.72 27.58 18.80
N ARG A 45 20.87 28.71 18.08
CA ARG A 45 20.27 30.00 18.46
C ARG A 45 18.75 29.94 18.35
N TYR A 46 18.22 29.41 17.25
CA TYR A 46 16.78 29.29 17.02
C TYR A 46 16.09 28.37 18.03
N LYS A 47 16.76 27.28 18.42
CA LYS A 47 16.27 26.32 19.44
C LYS A 47 16.56 26.75 20.88
N ASP A 48 17.11 27.94 21.12
CA ASP A 48 17.47 28.45 22.45
C ASP A 48 18.37 27.45 23.23
N LEU A 49 19.35 26.88 22.53
CA LEU A 49 20.31 25.92 23.07
C LEU A 49 21.67 26.60 23.27
N GLU A 50 22.35 26.29 24.38
CA GLU A 50 23.67 26.88 24.64
C GLU A 50 24.67 26.54 23.52
N PRO A 51 25.30 27.55 22.89
CA PRO A 51 26.35 27.30 21.91
C PRO A 51 27.56 26.70 22.63
N ARG A 52 27.85 25.42 22.34
CA ARG A 52 28.98 24.70 22.94
C ARG A 52 30.29 25.46 22.75
N SER A 53 31.07 25.56 23.83
CA SER A 53 32.30 26.35 23.88
C SER A 53 33.39 25.81 22.94
N GLY A 54 33.73 26.58 21.91
CA GLY A 54 34.73 26.23 20.90
C GLY A 54 34.12 26.01 19.52
N GLY A 55 34.62 26.73 18.50
CA GLY A 55 34.03 26.78 17.16
C GLY A 55 34.08 25.48 16.32
N ASP A 56 34.68 24.42 16.89
CA ASP A 56 34.84 23.08 16.30
C ASP A 56 33.81 22.07 16.83
N GLY A 57 32.79 22.53 17.57
CA GLY A 57 31.68 21.68 18.01
C GLY A 57 30.88 21.07 16.85
N PRO A 58 30.17 19.94 17.09
CA PRO A 58 29.31 19.31 16.09
C PRO A 58 28.26 20.30 15.53
N ARG A 59 28.02 20.23 14.22
CA ARG A 59 27.03 21.09 13.55
C ARG A 59 25.77 20.29 13.24
N TYR A 60 24.65 20.82 13.72
CA TYR A 60 23.33 20.22 13.56
C TYR A 60 22.65 20.82 12.35
N GLY A 61 22.42 20.00 11.33
CA GLY A 61 21.72 20.44 10.11
C GLY A 61 20.22 20.26 10.21
N GLU A 62 19.75 19.40 11.12
CA GLU A 62 18.34 19.08 11.28
C GLU A 62 17.96 19.01 12.76
N VAL A 63 16.71 19.35 13.07
CA VAL A 63 16.01 18.94 14.29
C VAL A 63 14.75 18.20 13.88
N PHE A 64 14.57 17.00 14.41
CA PHE A 64 13.41 16.16 14.12
C PHE A 64 12.31 16.54 15.11
N GLU A 65 11.38 17.40 14.66
CA GLU A 65 10.33 17.95 15.52
C GLU A 65 9.39 16.83 15.98
N VAL A 66 8.83 16.10 15.00
CA VAL A 66 7.95 14.94 15.23
C VAL A 66 8.46 13.79 14.38
N ALA A 67 9.05 12.79 15.02
CA ALA A 67 9.55 11.58 14.38
C ALA A 67 9.01 10.38 15.14
N ALA A 68 8.04 9.69 14.53
CA ALA A 68 7.39 8.51 15.10
C ALA A 68 6.85 7.55 14.03
N ASP A 69 7.60 7.34 12.94
CA ASP A 69 7.35 6.25 11.99
C ASP A 69 8.49 5.21 12.07
N PRO A 70 8.22 3.98 12.56
CA PRO A 70 9.24 2.93 12.65
C PRO A 70 9.59 2.30 11.29
N LEU A 71 8.88 2.65 10.20
CA LEU A 71 9.19 2.20 8.85
C LEU A 71 10.18 3.12 8.12
N ASP A 72 10.39 4.34 8.60
CA ASP A 72 11.44 5.25 8.13
C ASP A 72 12.72 5.01 8.96
N PRO A 73 13.85 4.57 8.34
CA PRO A 73 15.07 4.23 9.09
C PRO A 73 15.76 5.40 9.81
N GLU A 74 15.40 6.65 9.48
CA GLU A 74 15.95 7.85 10.09
C GLU A 74 15.05 8.33 11.23
N ALA A 75 13.73 8.38 11.03
CA ALA A 75 12.77 8.64 12.10
C ALA A 75 12.83 7.58 13.21
N ALA A 76 13.05 6.31 12.86
CA ALA A 76 13.26 5.22 13.82
C ALA A 76 14.60 5.32 14.58
N ARG A 77 15.58 6.07 14.07
CA ARG A 77 16.90 6.30 14.71
C ARG A 77 16.91 7.57 15.56
N HIS A 78 16.14 8.57 15.17
CA HIS A 78 16.03 9.88 15.83
C HIS A 78 14.57 10.19 16.23
N PRO A 79 13.88 9.27 16.95
CA PRO A 79 12.50 9.49 17.39
C PRO A 79 12.41 10.71 18.30
N SER A 80 11.30 11.45 18.19
CA SER A 80 11.05 12.60 19.06
C SER A 80 10.84 12.16 20.50
N VAL A 81 11.21 13.02 21.44
CA VAL A 81 11.03 12.76 22.87
C VAL A 81 10.00 13.75 23.42
N VAL A 82 8.97 13.21 24.06
CA VAL A 82 7.94 13.95 24.79
C VAL A 82 8.43 14.25 26.20
N GLU A 83 8.24 15.48 26.66
CA GLU A 83 8.43 15.88 28.04
C GLU A 83 7.05 15.96 28.74
N LEU A 84 6.86 15.13 29.76
CA LEU A 84 5.63 15.06 30.55
C LEU A 84 5.63 16.12 31.65
N ALA A 85 4.46 16.41 32.22
CA ALA A 85 4.28 17.49 33.20
C ALA A 85 5.09 17.34 34.51
N ASP A 86 5.62 16.14 34.80
CA ASP A 86 6.52 15.86 35.93
C ASP A 86 8.02 15.93 35.56
N GLY A 87 8.35 16.29 34.32
CA GLY A 87 9.71 16.28 33.77
C GLY A 87 10.19 14.92 33.26
N THR A 88 9.35 13.88 33.29
CA THR A 88 9.69 12.59 32.67
C THR A 88 9.82 12.75 31.15
N ALA A 89 10.95 12.30 30.59
CA ALA A 89 11.19 12.29 29.15
C ALA A 89 10.93 10.90 28.56
N VAL A 90 9.91 10.78 27.70
CA VAL A 90 9.48 9.52 27.08
C VAL A 90 9.65 9.60 25.57
N ASP A 91 10.20 8.55 24.97
CA ASP A 91 10.29 8.39 23.52
C ASP A 91 8.90 8.33 22.87
N LEU A 92 8.67 9.04 21.76
CA LEU A 92 7.35 9.14 21.15
C LEU A 92 6.91 7.84 20.47
N LEU A 93 7.81 7.05 19.88
CA LEU A 93 7.46 5.70 19.39
C LEU A 93 7.01 4.83 20.56
N HIS A 94 7.77 4.85 21.65
CA HIS A 94 7.44 4.12 22.88
C HIS A 94 6.09 4.56 23.46
N LEU A 95 5.82 5.87 23.54
CA LEU A 95 4.54 6.40 24.01
C LEU A 95 3.36 5.90 23.15
N LEU A 96 3.52 5.83 21.83
CA LEU A 96 2.50 5.28 20.93
C LEU A 96 2.30 3.76 21.09
N GLU A 97 3.28 3.01 21.61
CA GLU A 97 3.09 1.59 21.93
C GLU A 97 2.05 1.36 23.05
N PHE A 98 1.89 2.30 23.98
CA PHE A 98 0.99 2.16 25.14
C PHE A 98 -0.25 3.04 25.03
N ALA A 99 -0.10 4.29 24.57
CA ALA A 99 -1.18 5.28 24.50
C ALA A 99 -1.62 5.63 23.07
N GLY A 100 -1.12 4.91 22.05
CA GLY A 100 -1.35 5.27 20.63
C GLY A 100 -2.81 5.35 20.19
N GLU A 101 -3.72 4.56 20.77
CA GLU A 101 -5.15 4.63 20.45
C GLU A 101 -5.78 5.98 20.85
N TRP A 102 -5.45 6.47 22.04
CA TRP A 102 -5.93 7.75 22.57
C TRP A 102 -5.18 8.97 21.99
N ILE A 103 -3.90 8.80 21.64
CA ILE A 103 -3.10 9.88 21.03
C ILE A 103 -3.45 10.07 19.56
N LEU A 104 -3.54 8.98 18.79
CA LEU A 104 -3.78 9.05 17.35
C LEU A 104 -5.27 9.13 17.02
N GLY A 105 -6.14 8.54 17.85
CA GLY A 105 -7.56 8.36 17.54
C GLY A 105 -7.81 7.17 16.61
N PRO A 106 -9.06 6.68 16.53
CA PRO A 106 -9.40 5.43 15.85
C PRO A 106 -9.08 5.46 14.34
N ALA A 107 -9.41 6.55 13.65
CA ALA A 107 -9.18 6.68 12.20
C ALA A 107 -7.69 6.60 11.84
N MET A 108 -6.82 7.32 12.56
CA MET A 108 -5.37 7.24 12.38
C MET A 108 -4.81 5.86 12.69
N LEU A 109 -5.28 5.24 13.78
CA LEU A 109 -4.84 3.91 14.20
C LEU A 109 -5.24 2.84 13.17
N GLU A 110 -6.41 2.96 12.55
CA GLU A 110 -6.88 2.09 11.47
C GLU A 110 -6.06 2.27 10.18
N ALA A 111 -5.88 3.52 9.73
CA ALA A 111 -5.20 3.84 8.49
C ALA A 111 -3.69 3.55 8.53
N PHE A 112 -3.01 3.92 9.63
CA PHE A 112 -1.56 3.93 9.71
C PHE A 112 -0.98 3.00 10.78
N GLY A 113 -1.76 2.63 11.79
CA GLY A 113 -1.28 1.92 12.98
C GLY A 113 -0.70 2.86 14.03
N ARG A 114 0.10 2.32 14.96
CA ARG A 114 0.74 3.08 16.04
C ARG A 114 1.97 3.85 15.57
N ARG A 115 1.78 4.75 14.60
CA ARG A 115 2.83 5.58 14.00
C ARG A 115 2.24 6.90 13.49
N ILE A 116 3.11 7.90 13.36
CA ILE A 116 2.77 9.20 12.78
C ILE A 116 3.43 9.28 11.40
N PRO A 117 2.68 9.19 10.28
CA PRO A 117 3.22 9.27 8.92
C PRO A 117 3.48 10.73 8.51
N LEU A 118 4.08 11.52 9.41
CA LEU A 118 4.50 12.90 9.20
C LEU A 118 5.90 13.07 9.81
N LEU A 119 6.78 13.81 9.15
CA LEU A 119 8.16 14.06 9.60
C LEU A 119 8.52 15.55 9.43
N PRO A 120 7.94 16.46 10.23
CA PRO A 120 8.37 17.86 10.25
C PRO A 120 9.77 17.98 10.86
N LYS A 121 10.63 18.75 10.20
CA LYS A 121 12.02 18.99 10.60
C LYS A 121 12.40 20.45 10.43
N THR A 122 12.99 21.08 11.46
CA THR A 122 13.73 22.32 11.20
C THR A 122 15.05 21.94 10.51
N LEU A 123 15.42 22.62 9.42
CA LEU A 123 16.70 22.45 8.72
C LEU A 123 17.52 23.74 8.80
N ASP A 124 18.81 23.64 9.09
CA ASP A 124 19.80 24.73 9.04
C ASP A 124 20.84 24.42 7.96
N VAL A 125 20.54 24.86 6.75
CA VAL A 125 21.29 24.59 5.52
C VAL A 125 22.40 25.62 5.37
N GLY A 126 23.66 25.24 5.65
CA GLY A 126 24.85 26.08 5.48
C GLY A 126 25.67 25.76 4.21
N ALA A 127 25.29 24.73 3.46
CA ALA A 127 25.87 24.34 2.19
C ALA A 127 24.86 23.55 1.37
N LEU A 128 25.02 23.56 0.04
CA LEU A 128 24.19 22.83 -0.91
C LEU A 128 23.99 21.34 -0.54
N LEU A 129 22.74 20.88 -0.49
CA LEU A 129 22.35 19.47 -0.34
C LEU A 129 22.43 18.73 -1.69
N SER A 130 22.29 17.40 -1.67
CA SER A 130 22.25 16.56 -2.87
C SER A 130 21.06 16.88 -3.78
N VAL A 131 21.24 16.71 -5.10
CA VAL A 131 20.12 16.57 -6.05
C VAL A 131 19.40 15.26 -5.74
N GLN A 132 18.12 15.38 -5.38
CA GLN A 132 17.34 14.28 -4.85
C GLN A 132 15.87 14.34 -5.27
N THR A 133 15.18 13.21 -5.15
CA THR A 133 13.74 13.06 -5.35
C THR A 133 13.19 12.02 -4.36
N HIS A 134 11.87 11.88 -4.29
CA HIS A 134 11.16 11.07 -3.31
C HIS A 134 10.19 10.11 -4.01
N PRO A 135 9.82 8.96 -3.40
CA PRO A 135 8.79 8.10 -3.94
C PRO A 135 7.44 8.82 -4.10
N PRO A 136 6.55 8.32 -4.97
CA PRO A 136 5.19 8.82 -5.12
C PRO A 136 4.46 9.05 -3.79
N GLY A 137 3.74 10.17 -3.68
CA GLY A 137 2.96 10.52 -2.49
C GLY A 137 3.76 11.11 -1.30
N ASN A 138 5.00 11.55 -1.54
CA ASN A 138 5.83 12.25 -0.56
C ASN A 138 6.11 13.69 -1.04
N PRO A 139 5.16 14.63 -0.91
CA PRO A 139 5.41 16.03 -1.20
C PRO A 139 6.13 16.68 -0.01
N GLU A 140 6.78 17.82 -0.26
CA GLU A 140 7.50 18.57 0.76
C GLU A 140 7.04 20.04 0.77
N LEU A 141 6.94 20.63 1.95
CA LEU A 141 6.67 22.05 2.13
C LEU A 141 7.76 22.68 3.01
N TYR A 142 8.30 23.81 2.59
CA TYR A 142 9.30 24.57 3.33
C TYR A 142 8.73 25.92 3.76
N VAL A 143 8.72 26.19 5.06
CA VAL A 143 8.44 27.53 5.61
C VAL A 143 9.77 28.20 5.94
N VAL A 144 10.08 29.32 5.30
CA VAL A 144 11.36 30.03 5.49
C VAL A 144 11.35 30.81 6.79
N ILE A 145 12.24 30.47 7.71
CA ILE A 145 12.32 31.06 9.05
C ILE A 145 13.30 32.25 9.03
N GLU A 146 14.55 31.99 8.65
CA GLU A 146 15.64 32.98 8.53
C GLU A 146 16.54 32.65 7.31
N ARG A 147 17.19 33.66 6.71
CA ARG A 147 18.08 33.47 5.55
C ARG A 147 19.18 34.51 5.40
N GLU A 148 20.37 34.10 4.98
CA GLU A 148 21.41 35.00 4.49
C GLU A 148 21.05 35.60 3.12
N PRO A 149 21.40 36.87 2.84
CA PRO A 149 21.17 37.49 1.54
C PRO A 149 21.68 36.66 0.36
N GLY A 150 20.79 36.37 -0.59
CA GLY A 150 21.08 35.55 -1.76
C GLY A 150 20.98 34.04 -1.53
N ALA A 151 20.45 33.56 -0.40
CA ALA A 151 20.04 32.16 -0.25
C ALA A 151 18.95 31.79 -1.27
N THR A 152 18.99 30.53 -1.74
CA THR A 152 18.01 29.96 -2.69
C THR A 152 17.67 28.53 -2.32
N LEU A 153 16.54 28.04 -2.84
CA LEU A 153 16.23 26.61 -2.97
C LEU A 153 16.16 26.25 -4.46
N CYS A 154 16.73 25.12 -4.87
CA CYS A 154 16.64 24.65 -6.25
C CYS A 154 15.50 23.62 -6.36
N LEU A 155 14.36 23.97 -6.99
CA LEU A 155 13.15 23.14 -7.06
C LEU A 155 12.67 22.93 -8.51
N GLY A 156 12.47 21.67 -8.92
CA GLY A 156 12.07 21.30 -10.28
C GLY A 156 13.10 21.65 -11.35
N PHE A 157 12.88 21.19 -12.58
CA PHE A 157 13.70 21.61 -13.72
C PHE A 157 13.21 22.92 -14.34
N ALA A 158 14.14 23.77 -14.75
CA ALA A 158 13.89 25.02 -15.48
C ALA A 158 13.62 24.78 -16.99
N GLU A 159 14.09 23.64 -17.51
CA GLU A 159 13.87 23.18 -18.88
C GLU A 159 13.62 21.66 -18.87
N GLY A 160 12.85 21.13 -19.82
CA GLY A 160 12.54 19.70 -19.86
C GLY A 160 13.79 18.88 -20.17
N VAL A 161 14.03 17.82 -19.41
CA VAL A 161 15.22 16.97 -19.56
C VAL A 161 14.85 15.58 -20.08
N GLU A 162 15.77 14.95 -20.81
CA GLU A 162 15.64 13.53 -21.17
C GLU A 162 16.24 12.68 -20.03
N GLY A 163 15.43 11.81 -19.44
CA GLY A 163 15.74 11.11 -18.20
C GLY A 163 16.88 10.11 -18.33
N GLN A 164 16.95 9.39 -19.46
CA GLN A 164 18.00 8.41 -19.71
C GLN A 164 19.35 9.10 -19.94
N ALA A 165 19.37 10.19 -20.72
CA ALA A 165 20.57 11.01 -20.93
C ALA A 165 21.08 11.63 -19.62
N LEU A 166 20.18 12.09 -18.74
CA LEU A 166 20.54 12.56 -17.40
C LEU A 166 21.12 11.44 -16.54
N ALA A 167 20.54 10.24 -16.57
CA ALA A 167 21.05 9.08 -15.85
C ALA A 167 22.50 8.74 -16.27
N GLU A 168 22.75 8.65 -17.58
CA GLU A 168 24.06 8.35 -18.16
C GLU A 168 25.12 9.41 -17.78
N GLU A 169 24.74 10.70 -17.81
CA GLU A 169 25.62 11.81 -17.41
C GLU A 169 26.00 11.75 -15.93
N LEU A 170 25.02 11.51 -15.04
CA LEU A 170 25.23 11.42 -13.59
C LEU A 170 26.03 10.17 -13.19
N GLU A 171 25.79 9.03 -13.84
CA GLU A 171 26.60 7.84 -13.63
C GLU A 171 28.04 8.01 -14.13
N ALA A 172 28.24 8.68 -15.27
CA ALA A 172 29.58 9.03 -15.74
C ALA A 172 30.29 9.93 -14.73
N GLY A 173 29.58 10.93 -14.19
CA GLY A 173 30.04 11.75 -13.06
C GLY A 173 30.44 10.91 -11.83
N ARG A 174 29.63 9.90 -11.47
CA ARG A 174 29.97 9.03 -10.34
C ARG A 174 31.23 8.19 -10.61
N ARG A 175 31.37 7.64 -11.81
CA ARG A 175 32.60 6.92 -12.24
C ARG A 175 33.82 7.86 -12.19
N GLY A 176 33.67 9.10 -12.66
CA GLY A 176 34.70 10.15 -12.57
C GLY A 176 35.08 10.50 -11.14
N GLN A 177 34.11 10.63 -10.21
CA GLN A 177 34.37 10.88 -8.79
C GLN A 177 35.17 9.74 -8.15
N VAL A 178 34.84 8.48 -8.46
CA VAL A 178 35.60 7.30 -7.99
C VAL A 178 37.02 7.31 -8.56
N ALA A 179 37.18 7.63 -9.85
CA ALA A 179 38.50 7.77 -10.48
C ALA A 179 39.33 8.90 -9.85
N LEU A 180 38.72 10.05 -9.53
CA LEU A 180 39.38 11.14 -8.81
C LEU A 180 39.86 10.67 -7.44
N ARG A 181 39.03 9.95 -6.68
CA ARG A 181 39.45 9.43 -5.36
C ARG A 181 40.60 8.44 -5.44
N ALA A 182 40.63 7.61 -6.47
CA ALA A 182 41.68 6.61 -6.71
C ALA A 182 42.99 7.22 -7.22
N LEU A 183 42.94 8.37 -7.90
CA LEU A 183 44.11 9.14 -8.33
C LEU A 183 44.82 9.84 -7.17
N LEU A 184 44.07 10.17 -6.11
CA LEU A 184 44.59 10.75 -4.87
C LEU A 184 45.13 9.67 -3.92
N ARG A 185 46.10 10.04 -3.10
CA ARG A 185 46.70 9.15 -2.08
C ARG A 185 45.64 8.62 -1.10
N PRO A 186 45.80 7.40 -0.56
CA PRO A 186 44.88 6.86 0.45
C PRO A 186 44.74 7.76 1.68
N GLU A 187 45.83 8.40 2.12
CA GLU A 187 45.95 9.16 3.37
C GLU A 187 45.41 10.61 3.31
N VAL A 188 44.79 11.02 2.20
CA VAL A 188 44.21 12.36 2.05
C VAL A 188 43.01 12.52 2.99
N ASP A 189 43.02 13.56 3.83
CA ASP A 189 41.84 13.96 4.61
C ASP A 189 40.71 14.37 3.66
N GLU A 190 39.66 13.56 3.62
CA GLU A 190 38.50 13.77 2.77
C GLU A 190 37.74 15.06 3.13
N HIS A 191 37.89 15.59 4.36
CA HIS A 191 37.38 16.92 4.72
C HIS A 191 38.23 18.05 4.13
N ALA A 192 39.55 17.89 4.05
CA ALA A 192 40.43 18.84 3.35
C ALA A 192 40.14 18.86 1.85
N LEU A 193 39.92 17.69 1.25
CA LEU A 193 39.45 17.54 -0.12
C LEU A 193 38.11 18.23 -0.34
N GLN A 194 37.13 17.98 0.54
CA GLN A 194 35.82 18.63 0.47
C GLN A 194 35.90 20.16 0.60
N ARG A 195 36.77 20.69 1.47
CA ARG A 195 36.99 22.14 1.61
C ARG A 195 37.54 22.74 0.32
N ALA A 196 38.61 22.17 -0.23
CA ALA A 196 39.22 22.66 -1.47
C ALA A 196 38.22 22.68 -2.65
N ILE A 197 37.40 21.63 -2.79
CA ILE A 197 36.36 21.55 -3.82
C ILE A 197 35.26 22.59 -3.58
N ALA A 198 34.76 22.72 -2.34
CA ALA A 198 33.69 23.67 -2.00
C ALA A 198 34.14 25.13 -2.19
N ASP A 199 35.37 25.46 -1.82
CA ASP A 199 35.91 26.81 -1.98
C ASP A 199 36.17 27.13 -3.47
N HIS A 200 36.55 26.14 -4.29
CA HIS A 200 36.60 26.32 -5.75
C HIS A 200 35.20 26.53 -6.35
N LEU A 201 34.22 25.70 -5.98
CA LEU A 201 32.84 25.79 -6.48
C LEU A 201 32.16 27.15 -6.19
N ARG A 202 32.61 27.86 -5.15
CA ARG A 202 32.18 29.23 -4.80
C ARG A 202 32.84 30.33 -5.64
N SER A 203 33.91 30.02 -6.35
CA SER A 203 34.74 31.00 -7.06
C SER A 203 34.15 31.41 -8.42
N GLU A 204 34.49 32.61 -8.87
CA GLU A 204 34.24 33.03 -10.26
C GLU A 204 35.02 32.19 -11.29
N ASP A 205 36.14 31.59 -10.87
CA ASP A 205 36.95 30.71 -11.71
C ASP A 205 36.20 29.41 -12.06
N ALA A 206 35.51 28.79 -11.10
CA ALA A 206 34.63 27.64 -11.39
C ALA A 206 33.52 28.01 -12.38
N ARG A 207 32.79 29.11 -12.13
CA ARG A 207 31.71 29.57 -13.02
C ARG A 207 32.19 29.92 -14.44
N ALA A 208 33.47 30.21 -14.61
CA ALA A 208 34.08 30.54 -15.89
C ALA A 208 34.90 29.39 -16.52
N GLY A 209 34.74 28.15 -16.05
CA GLY A 209 35.42 26.97 -16.61
C GLY A 209 36.94 26.93 -16.37
N ARG A 210 37.44 27.65 -15.35
CA ARG A 210 38.87 27.77 -15.04
C ARG A 210 39.22 26.95 -13.79
N HIS A 211 39.50 25.67 -13.97
CA HIS A 211 39.74 24.75 -12.84
C HIS A 211 41.20 24.68 -12.38
N GLY A 212 42.13 25.39 -13.02
CA GLY A 212 43.58 25.30 -12.76
C GLY A 212 43.98 25.55 -11.31
N ALA A 213 43.28 26.47 -10.61
CA ALA A 213 43.52 26.74 -9.19
C ALA A 213 43.22 25.51 -8.30
N LEU A 214 42.11 24.81 -8.56
CA LEU A 214 41.77 23.57 -7.87
C LEU A 214 42.74 22.43 -8.26
N VAL A 215 43.11 22.32 -9.54
CA VAL A 215 44.09 21.32 -9.99
C VAL A 215 45.43 21.48 -9.26
N GLU A 216 45.97 22.69 -9.13
CA GLU A 216 47.20 22.92 -8.35
C GLU A 216 47.01 22.72 -6.85
N ALA A 217 45.83 23.00 -6.28
CA ALA A 217 45.52 22.70 -4.88
C ALA A 217 45.48 21.19 -4.59
N LEU A 218 44.98 20.39 -5.54
CA LEU A 218 44.89 18.93 -5.43
C LEU A 218 46.18 18.19 -5.88
N ALA A 219 47.02 18.81 -6.72
CA ALA A 219 48.24 18.19 -7.26
C ALA A 219 49.21 17.60 -6.19
N PRO A 220 49.42 18.20 -5.00
CA PRO A 220 50.24 17.61 -3.93
C PRO A 220 49.71 16.27 -3.39
N TRP A 221 48.42 15.99 -3.58
CA TRP A 221 47.72 14.81 -3.08
C TRP A 221 47.65 13.66 -4.09
N VAL A 222 48.07 13.86 -5.35
CA VAL A 222 48.13 12.79 -6.35
C VAL A 222 49.11 11.70 -5.90
N ALA A 223 48.72 10.44 -6.10
CA ALA A 223 49.52 9.27 -5.71
C ALA A 223 50.82 9.17 -6.53
N GLU A 224 50.73 9.33 -7.85
CA GLU A 224 51.86 9.38 -8.76
C GLU A 224 52.00 10.80 -9.35
N PRO A 225 52.94 11.64 -8.88
CA PRO A 225 53.09 13.03 -9.33
C PRO A 225 53.81 13.12 -10.69
N SER A 226 53.25 12.46 -11.70
CA SER A 226 53.70 12.52 -13.11
C SER A 226 52.89 13.56 -13.91
N GLU A 227 53.40 13.95 -15.08
CA GLU A 227 52.67 14.82 -16.02
C GLU A 227 51.34 14.18 -16.46
N ALA A 228 51.34 12.86 -16.67
CA ALA A 228 50.13 12.09 -16.95
C ALA A 228 49.12 12.13 -15.78
N GLY A 229 49.58 11.96 -14.53
CA GLY A 229 48.73 12.06 -13.34
C GLY A 229 48.13 13.46 -13.15
N ARG A 230 48.91 14.53 -13.41
CA ARG A 230 48.40 15.92 -13.44
C ARG A 230 47.40 16.14 -14.57
N GLY A 231 47.64 15.60 -15.76
CA GLY A 231 46.71 15.66 -16.89
C GLY A 231 45.38 15.00 -16.56
N GLN A 232 45.41 13.78 -16.03
CA GLN A 232 44.21 13.04 -15.61
C GLN A 232 43.44 13.78 -14.49
N LEU A 233 44.15 14.35 -13.51
CA LEU A 233 43.54 15.20 -12.47
C LEU A 233 42.82 16.40 -13.10
N SER A 234 43.46 17.08 -14.06
CA SER A 234 42.87 18.24 -14.73
C SER A 234 41.60 17.89 -15.51
N THR A 235 41.61 16.77 -16.24
CA THR A 235 40.42 16.28 -16.97
C THR A 235 39.28 15.96 -16.01
N LEU A 236 39.53 15.12 -15.00
CA LEU A 236 38.51 14.70 -14.04
C LEU A 236 37.93 15.89 -13.26
N VAL A 237 38.77 16.83 -12.81
CA VAL A 237 38.30 18.01 -12.07
C VAL A 237 37.44 18.91 -12.95
N GLY A 238 37.81 19.13 -14.22
CA GLY A 238 37.00 19.90 -15.17
C GLY A 238 35.64 19.24 -15.40
N GLU A 239 35.64 17.97 -15.84
CA GLU A 239 34.42 17.19 -16.12
C GLU A 239 33.45 17.17 -14.93
N LEU A 240 33.96 16.97 -13.72
CA LEU A 240 33.15 16.85 -12.51
C LEU A 240 32.64 18.20 -12.00
N VAL A 241 33.43 19.28 -12.07
CA VAL A 241 32.96 20.63 -11.71
C VAL A 241 31.95 21.13 -12.72
N ASP A 242 32.19 20.96 -14.01
CA ASP A 242 31.25 21.35 -15.05
C ASP A 242 29.95 20.56 -14.96
N LEU A 243 30.00 19.27 -14.58
CA LEU A 243 28.80 18.49 -14.28
C LEU A 243 28.01 19.10 -13.12
N VAL A 244 28.66 19.45 -12.00
CA VAL A 244 27.99 20.12 -10.87
C VAL A 244 27.27 21.39 -11.31
N LEU A 245 27.92 22.22 -12.12
CA LEU A 245 27.36 23.46 -12.63
C LEU A 245 26.22 23.23 -13.63
N ARG A 246 26.36 22.28 -14.56
CA ARG A 246 25.30 21.92 -15.52
C ARG A 246 24.07 21.35 -14.82
N THR A 247 24.23 20.40 -13.89
CA THR A 247 23.09 19.80 -13.18
C THR A 247 22.33 20.84 -12.37
N LEU A 248 23.02 21.78 -11.71
CA LEU A 248 22.36 22.87 -10.99
C LEU A 248 21.73 23.90 -11.92
N GLY A 249 22.37 24.22 -13.05
CA GLY A 249 21.84 25.13 -14.07
C GLY A 249 20.56 24.64 -14.76
N ARG A 250 20.27 23.33 -14.67
CA ARG A 250 18.98 22.75 -15.11
C ARG A 250 17.86 22.90 -14.08
N LEU A 251 18.13 23.24 -12.82
CA LEU A 251 17.12 23.40 -11.77
C LEU A 251 16.69 24.86 -11.60
N ASN A 252 15.45 25.10 -11.19
CA ASN A 252 15.03 26.47 -10.86
C ASN A 252 15.62 26.92 -9.52
N ALA A 253 16.59 27.84 -9.53
CA ALA A 253 17.09 28.48 -8.32
C ALA A 253 16.13 29.60 -7.86
N ILE A 254 15.31 29.31 -6.86
CA ILE A 254 14.29 30.21 -6.32
C ILE A 254 14.87 31.01 -5.14
N PRO A 255 14.94 32.36 -5.21
CA PRO A 255 15.31 33.20 -4.08
C PRO A 255 14.30 33.08 -2.93
N VAL A 256 14.79 33.05 -1.69
CA VAL A 256 13.95 32.88 -0.50
C VAL A 256 13.98 34.07 0.45
N GLU A 257 12.82 34.41 1.02
CA GLU A 257 12.64 35.46 2.02
C GLU A 257 11.97 34.92 3.30
N PRO A 258 12.28 35.46 4.50
CA PRO A 258 11.63 35.05 5.74
C PRO A 258 10.11 35.17 5.69
N GLY A 259 9.41 34.07 6.00
CA GLY A 259 7.94 33.97 5.95
C GLY A 259 7.39 33.50 4.60
N GLN A 260 8.23 33.39 3.56
CA GLN A 260 7.86 32.75 2.30
C GLN A 260 7.63 31.25 2.52
N ILE A 261 6.66 30.70 1.81
CA ILE A 261 6.31 29.29 1.84
C ILE A 261 6.53 28.73 0.43
N LEU A 262 7.24 27.61 0.35
CA LEU A 262 7.49 26.89 -0.88
C LEU A 262 6.92 25.48 -0.76
N TYR A 263 6.08 25.08 -1.71
CA TYR A 263 5.50 23.74 -1.77
C TYR A 263 6.12 22.98 -2.94
N ASN A 264 7.02 22.05 -2.63
CA ASN A 264 7.61 21.16 -3.61
C ASN A 264 6.67 19.97 -3.84
N ALA A 265 5.92 20.07 -4.93
CA ALA A 265 4.97 19.08 -5.38
C ALA A 265 5.00 18.98 -6.91
N ASP A 266 4.83 17.76 -7.43
CA ASP A 266 4.42 17.54 -8.80
C ASP A 266 3.16 18.35 -9.09
N PRO A 267 3.04 18.98 -10.28
CA PRO A 267 1.78 19.57 -10.70
C PRO A 267 0.68 18.49 -10.68
N PRO A 268 -0.60 18.82 -10.44
CA PRO A 268 -1.68 17.83 -10.40
C PRO A 268 -1.88 17.08 -11.73
N THR A 269 -1.08 16.03 -11.91
CA THR A 269 -1.28 15.01 -12.92
C THR A 269 -2.13 13.89 -12.35
N PRO A 270 -2.82 13.11 -13.20
CA PRO A 270 -3.43 11.84 -12.85
C PRO A 270 -2.49 10.85 -12.17
N ARG A 271 -1.20 10.84 -12.55
CA ARG A 271 -0.16 10.02 -11.90
C ARG A 271 -0.04 10.37 -10.40
N SER A 272 -0.28 11.64 -10.08
CA SER A 272 -0.23 12.23 -8.73
C SER A 272 -1.60 12.52 -8.09
N ALA A 273 -2.72 12.12 -8.72
CA ALA A 273 -4.04 12.69 -8.41
C ALA A 273 -4.59 12.37 -7.01
N GLU A 274 -4.03 11.38 -6.32
CA GLU A 274 -4.37 11.10 -4.92
C GLU A 274 -3.36 11.67 -3.90
N THR A 275 -2.09 11.85 -4.25
CA THR A 275 -1.11 12.55 -3.41
C THR A 275 0.08 12.96 -4.28
N PRO A 276 0.46 14.26 -4.36
CA PRO A 276 1.63 14.67 -5.11
C PRO A 276 2.94 14.20 -4.46
N SER A 277 4.01 14.15 -5.24
CA SER A 277 5.37 13.82 -4.81
C SER A 277 6.24 15.07 -4.92
N ALA A 278 7.33 15.17 -4.16
CA ALA A 278 8.28 16.24 -4.33
C ALA A 278 9.01 16.11 -5.68
N GLN A 279 9.09 17.21 -6.44
CA GLN A 279 9.92 17.25 -7.64
C GLN A 279 11.40 17.17 -7.26
N VAL A 280 12.25 16.93 -8.28
CA VAL A 280 13.70 17.00 -8.15
C VAL A 280 14.12 18.30 -7.48
N HIS A 281 15.02 18.23 -6.51
CA HIS A 281 15.46 19.42 -5.79
C HIS A 281 16.85 19.28 -5.18
N ALA A 282 17.42 20.42 -4.82
CA ALA A 282 18.59 20.55 -3.95
C ALA A 282 18.43 21.80 -3.06
N LEU A 283 18.59 21.66 -1.75
CA LEU A 283 18.42 22.78 -0.82
C LEU A 283 19.73 23.56 -0.65
N GLY A 284 19.64 24.90 -0.58
CA GLY A 284 20.80 25.79 -0.49
C GLY A 284 21.43 26.11 -1.86
N ASN A 285 22.64 26.69 -1.83
CA ASN A 285 23.35 27.13 -3.04
C ASN A 285 24.87 26.94 -2.96
N LEU A 286 25.54 27.16 -4.10
CA LEU A 286 27.00 27.01 -4.22
C LEU A 286 27.74 28.02 -3.35
N GLU A 287 27.21 29.23 -3.24
CA GLU A 287 27.73 30.34 -2.43
C GLU A 287 27.79 29.99 -0.94
N GLY A 288 27.01 28.98 -0.48
CA GLY A 288 26.96 28.56 0.90
C GLY A 288 26.22 29.55 1.80
N ARG A 289 25.17 30.19 1.28
CA ARG A 289 24.32 31.12 2.05
C ARG A 289 23.44 30.33 3.02
N SER A 290 23.57 30.64 4.30
CA SER A 290 22.80 29.95 5.35
C SER A 290 21.29 30.17 5.20
N LEU A 291 20.51 29.11 5.38
CA LEU A 291 19.06 29.10 5.29
C LEU A 291 18.48 28.24 6.42
N LEU A 292 17.56 28.81 7.20
CA LEU A 292 16.81 28.12 8.24
C LEU A 292 15.36 27.97 7.81
N VAL A 293 14.86 26.74 7.69
CA VAL A 293 13.50 26.41 7.23
C VAL A 293 12.84 25.37 8.14
N LEU A 294 11.51 25.38 8.23
CA LEU A 294 10.75 24.19 8.65
C LEU A 294 10.35 23.42 7.38
N GLU A 295 10.89 22.21 7.22
CA GLU A 295 10.42 21.21 6.25
C GLU A 295 9.25 20.42 6.85
N ILE A 296 8.19 20.22 6.07
CA ILE A 296 7.05 19.35 6.39
C ILE A 296 6.96 18.33 5.25
N ARG A 297 7.12 17.04 5.58
CA ARG A 297 7.05 15.93 4.63
C ARG A 297 6.46 14.66 5.24
N ARG A 298 6.20 13.65 4.41
CA ARG A 298 5.95 12.28 4.88
C ARG A 298 7.27 11.50 5.11
N PRO A 299 7.31 10.55 6.08
CA PRO A 299 8.43 9.63 6.25
C PRO A 299 8.56 8.72 5.01
N GLY A 300 9.80 8.46 4.61
CA GLY A 300 10.09 7.77 3.35
C GLY A 300 11.52 8.02 2.87
N PRO A 301 12.06 7.13 2.01
CA PRO A 301 13.43 7.21 1.53
C PRO A 301 13.65 8.43 0.61
N THR A 302 14.89 8.92 0.60
CA THR A 302 15.36 9.96 -0.32
C THR A 302 16.26 9.33 -1.37
N PHE A 303 15.87 9.39 -2.65
CA PHE A 303 16.70 8.91 -3.75
C PHE A 303 17.63 10.03 -4.24
N ARG A 304 18.95 9.81 -4.12
CA ARG A 304 19.95 10.82 -4.50
C ARG A 304 20.47 10.51 -5.89
N ALA A 305 20.23 11.44 -6.82
CA ALA A 305 20.76 11.40 -8.17
C ALA A 305 22.21 11.92 -8.21
N TRP A 306 22.51 12.99 -7.47
CA TRP A 306 23.85 13.60 -7.44
C TRP A 306 24.16 14.24 -6.08
N ASP A 307 25.41 14.15 -5.63
CA ASP A 307 25.85 14.72 -4.34
C ASP A 307 26.99 15.73 -4.51
N HIS A 308 26.96 16.50 -5.60
CA HIS A 308 27.85 17.64 -5.87
C HIS A 308 29.35 17.42 -5.58
N LEU A 309 29.89 16.30 -6.08
CA LEU A 309 31.30 15.92 -5.88
C LEU A 309 31.72 15.75 -4.39
N ARG A 310 30.77 15.39 -3.51
CA ARG A 310 31.01 15.34 -2.05
C ARG A 310 31.93 14.21 -1.59
N PHE A 311 32.83 14.56 -0.67
CA PHE A 311 33.69 13.67 0.11
C PHE A 311 33.44 13.85 1.62
N PRO A 312 33.39 12.77 2.43
CA PRO A 312 33.41 11.36 2.03
C PRO A 312 32.24 10.98 1.12
N MET A 313 32.47 10.04 0.19
CA MET A 313 31.47 9.63 -0.77
C MET A 313 30.30 8.92 -0.08
N ARG A 314 29.08 9.43 -0.27
CA ARG A 314 27.84 8.78 0.21
C ARG A 314 27.27 7.82 -0.83
N PRO A 315 26.39 6.87 -0.45
CA PRO A 315 25.57 6.13 -1.40
C PRO A 315 24.68 7.07 -2.22
N ILE A 316 24.59 6.80 -3.52
CA ILE A 316 23.66 7.43 -4.46
C ILE A 316 23.00 6.32 -5.28
N ASP A 317 21.78 6.57 -5.76
CA ASP A 317 21.02 5.61 -6.57
C ASP A 317 20.37 6.39 -7.72
N VAL A 318 21.13 6.51 -8.82
CA VAL A 318 20.72 7.27 -9.99
C VAL A 318 19.49 6.63 -10.64
N GLY A 319 19.44 5.30 -10.72
CA GLY A 319 18.32 4.56 -11.31
C GLY A 319 17.02 4.78 -10.55
N ALA A 320 17.02 4.60 -9.21
CA ALA A 320 15.82 4.83 -8.40
C ALA A 320 15.40 6.31 -8.38
N ALA A 321 16.37 7.24 -8.41
CA ALA A 321 16.07 8.66 -8.51
C ALA A 321 15.40 8.99 -9.85
N ILE A 322 16.00 8.63 -10.99
CA ILE A 322 15.45 8.92 -12.31
C ILE A 322 14.08 8.26 -12.52
N ALA A 323 13.89 7.02 -12.03
CA ALA A 323 12.60 6.32 -12.08
C ALA A 323 11.46 6.97 -11.26
N THR A 324 11.79 7.90 -10.36
CA THR A 324 10.83 8.66 -9.55
C THR A 324 10.93 10.17 -9.77
N MET A 325 11.64 10.59 -10.82
CA MET A 325 11.88 11.99 -11.13
C MET A 325 10.90 12.48 -12.19
N ASN A 326 10.21 13.57 -11.91
CA ASN A 326 9.53 14.34 -12.94
C ASN A 326 10.59 15.11 -13.76
N THR A 327 10.64 14.83 -15.07
CA THR A 327 11.62 15.39 -16.01
C THR A 327 11.07 16.53 -16.86
N GLU A 328 9.81 16.94 -16.64
CA GLU A 328 9.21 18.09 -17.31
C GLU A 328 9.73 19.42 -16.73
N ALA A 329 9.59 20.50 -17.50
CA ALA A 329 9.90 21.84 -17.03
C ALA A 329 8.80 22.35 -16.07
N SER A 330 9.20 22.97 -14.97
CA SER A 330 8.32 23.58 -13.98
C SER A 330 8.58 25.09 -13.87
N ASP A 331 7.52 25.88 -13.76
CA ASP A 331 7.61 27.32 -13.49
C ASP A 331 8.09 27.55 -12.04
N PRO A 332 9.18 28.30 -11.78
CA PRO A 332 9.62 28.64 -10.43
C PRO A 332 8.53 29.29 -9.58
N ALA A 333 7.62 30.07 -10.18
CA ALA A 333 6.52 30.71 -9.46
C ALA A 333 5.50 29.69 -8.93
N SER A 334 5.36 28.52 -9.56
CA SER A 334 4.39 27.49 -9.15
C SER A 334 4.69 26.85 -7.79
N PHE A 335 5.97 26.91 -7.35
CA PHE A 335 6.37 26.43 -6.03
C PHE A 335 6.08 27.43 -4.91
N VAL A 336 5.91 28.73 -5.21
CA VAL A 336 5.73 29.77 -4.20
C VAL A 336 4.25 29.87 -3.85
N VAL A 337 3.91 29.66 -2.57
CA VAL A 337 2.53 29.59 -2.10
C VAL A 337 2.13 30.85 -1.34
N GLU A 338 1.10 31.54 -1.82
CA GLU A 338 0.42 32.58 -1.05
C GLU A 338 -0.58 31.95 -0.06
N THR A 339 -0.60 32.43 1.18
CA THR A 339 -1.53 31.91 2.18
C THR A 339 -2.94 32.50 2.02
N ILE A 340 -3.96 31.65 1.96
CA ILE A 340 -5.36 32.05 1.91
C ILE A 340 -5.90 32.22 3.34
N VAL A 341 -6.59 33.32 3.63
CA VAL A 341 -7.31 33.48 4.91
C VAL A 341 -8.49 32.50 4.91
N GLU A 342 -8.44 31.47 5.75
CA GLU A 342 -9.51 30.48 5.89
C GLU A 342 -10.61 31.01 6.82
N ARG A 343 -10.17 31.53 7.96
CA ARG A 343 -10.98 32.25 8.96
C ARG A 343 -10.08 33.29 9.66
N PRO A 344 -10.63 34.23 10.45
CA PRO A 344 -9.84 35.25 11.12
C PRO A 344 -8.65 34.63 11.88
N GLY A 345 -7.44 35.15 11.61
CA GLY A 345 -6.18 34.72 12.25
C GLY A 345 -5.62 33.38 11.77
N VAL A 346 -6.29 32.67 10.86
CA VAL A 346 -5.85 31.38 10.32
C VAL A 346 -5.64 31.48 8.82
N HIS A 347 -4.39 31.30 8.40
CA HIS A 347 -3.97 31.43 7.02
C HIS A 347 -3.49 30.08 6.49
N ARG A 348 -4.27 29.44 5.63
CA ARG A 348 -3.93 28.14 5.03
C ARG A 348 -2.91 28.34 3.92
N SER A 349 -1.81 27.58 3.96
CA SER A 349 -0.85 27.51 2.85
C SER A 349 -1.15 26.33 1.93
N VAL A 350 -1.20 25.11 2.47
CA VAL A 350 -1.48 23.89 1.71
C VAL A 350 -2.60 23.09 2.35
N ALA A 351 -3.45 22.50 1.51
CA ALA A 351 -4.28 21.35 1.86
C ALA A 351 -4.13 20.31 0.75
N CYS A 352 -3.47 19.20 1.06
CA CYS A 352 -3.37 18.05 0.17
C CYS A 352 -3.58 16.76 0.97
N PRO A 353 -3.77 15.60 0.31
CA PRO A 353 -3.95 14.34 1.02
C PRO A 353 -2.71 13.87 1.81
N ALA A 354 -1.55 14.51 1.63
CA ALA A 354 -0.39 14.25 2.48
C ALA A 354 -0.53 14.91 3.86
N PHE A 355 -0.89 16.20 3.89
CA PHE A 355 -1.01 17.06 5.07
C PHE A 355 -1.78 18.36 4.75
N ILE A 356 -2.33 18.99 5.78
CA ILE A 356 -2.88 20.35 5.75
C ILE A 356 -2.01 21.25 6.63
N VAL A 357 -1.68 22.45 6.15
CA VAL A 357 -0.79 23.40 6.83
C VAL A 357 -1.52 24.74 7.00
N ASP A 358 -1.82 25.07 8.25
CA ASP A 358 -2.47 26.31 8.67
C ASP A 358 -1.48 27.16 9.48
N HIS A 359 -1.41 28.46 9.19
CA HIS A 359 -0.58 29.42 9.92
C HIS A 359 -1.48 30.22 10.88
N LEU A 360 -1.32 29.96 12.18
CA LEU A 360 -2.03 30.65 13.25
C LEU A 360 -1.28 31.93 13.61
N ARG A 361 -1.89 33.08 13.38
CA ARG A 361 -1.28 34.41 13.52
C ARG A 361 -2.11 35.31 14.44
N PRO A 362 -2.05 35.12 15.79
CA PRO A 362 -2.69 36.04 16.73
C PRO A 362 -2.04 37.42 16.64
N CYS A 363 -2.86 38.47 16.72
CA CYS A 363 -2.44 39.86 16.58
C CYS A 363 -3.23 40.78 17.52
N ALA A 364 -2.91 42.08 17.58
CA ALA A 364 -3.61 43.03 18.45
C ALA A 364 -5.12 43.15 18.18
N GLU A 365 -5.55 43.00 16.93
CA GLU A 365 -6.96 43.05 16.52
C GLU A 365 -7.69 41.72 16.77
N GLN A 366 -6.95 40.61 16.76
CA GLN A 366 -7.43 39.28 17.06
C GLN A 366 -6.43 38.53 17.97
N PRO A 367 -6.47 38.78 19.29
CA PRO A 367 -5.46 38.26 20.21
C PRO A 367 -5.60 36.76 20.47
N VAL A 368 -6.70 36.12 20.02
CA VAL A 368 -6.97 34.69 20.18
C VAL A 368 -7.38 34.09 18.84
N VAL A 369 -6.74 32.98 18.48
CA VAL A 369 -7.00 32.23 17.24
C VAL A 369 -7.30 30.77 17.61
N GLU A 370 -8.46 30.27 17.21
CA GLU A 370 -8.84 28.87 17.39
C GLU A 370 -8.17 28.00 16.32
N ALA A 371 -7.39 27.01 16.73
CA ALA A 371 -6.88 25.95 15.86
C ALA A 371 -8.04 25.03 15.41
N ALA A 372 -7.90 24.33 14.28
CA ALA A 372 -8.90 23.37 13.81
C ALA A 372 -8.32 21.96 13.81
N PHE A 373 -8.89 21.03 14.57
CA PHE A 373 -8.36 19.67 14.75
C PHE A 373 -9.42 18.61 15.15
N PRO A 374 -10.75 18.76 14.90
CA PRO A 374 -11.77 17.93 15.55
C PRO A 374 -11.58 16.43 15.27
N GLY A 375 -11.08 15.70 16.27
CA GLY A 375 -10.79 14.27 16.17
C GLY A 375 -9.54 13.88 15.36
N GLN A 376 -8.63 14.82 15.05
CA GLN A 376 -7.45 14.57 14.20
C GLN A 376 -6.13 14.90 14.90
N LEU A 377 -5.15 14.00 14.73
CA LEU A 377 -3.78 14.24 15.17
C LEU A 377 -3.20 15.48 14.48
N THR A 378 -2.67 16.39 15.29
CA THR A 378 -2.14 17.68 14.84
C THR A 378 -0.75 17.92 15.45
N THR A 379 0.14 18.60 14.74
CA THR A 379 1.41 19.11 15.28
C THR A 379 1.43 20.63 15.23
N LEU A 380 2.11 21.25 16.18
CA LEU A 380 2.29 22.69 16.28
C LEU A 380 3.78 23.02 16.29
N HIS A 381 4.18 24.01 15.51
CA HIS A 381 5.56 24.49 15.42
C HIS A 381 5.55 26.01 15.53
N ALA A 382 6.04 26.57 16.63
CA ALA A 382 6.14 28.02 16.75
C ALA A 382 7.35 28.51 15.94
N ILE A 383 7.08 29.37 14.96
CA ILE A 383 8.07 29.92 14.02
C ILE A 383 8.57 31.29 14.49
N ARG A 384 7.67 32.12 15.06
CA ARG A 384 7.98 33.47 15.54
C ARG A 384 7.19 33.82 16.80
N GLY A 385 7.79 34.66 17.64
CA GLY A 385 7.18 35.18 18.87
C GLY A 385 6.93 34.10 19.93
N ARG A 386 5.93 34.35 20.79
CA ARG A 386 5.51 33.46 21.86
C ARG A 386 3.99 33.47 22.00
N VAL A 387 3.38 32.29 22.13
CA VAL A 387 1.94 32.16 22.32
C VAL A 387 1.60 31.39 23.59
N GLU A 388 0.57 31.86 24.31
CA GLU A 388 -0.14 31.09 25.32
C GLU A 388 -1.09 30.10 24.62
N LEU A 389 -1.15 28.86 25.11
CA LEU A 389 -2.08 27.83 24.65
C LEU A 389 -3.18 27.62 25.68
N SER A 390 -4.43 27.50 25.23
CA SER A 390 -5.52 27.10 26.14
C SER A 390 -6.60 26.22 25.50
N GLY A 391 -7.12 25.29 26.30
CA GLY A 391 -8.14 24.32 25.90
C GLY A 391 -9.57 24.86 25.84
N PRO A 392 -10.58 24.02 25.59
CA PRO A 392 -11.96 24.46 25.33
C PRO A 392 -12.63 25.18 26.50
N ASN A 393 -12.13 25.00 27.72
CA ASN A 393 -12.60 25.67 28.94
C ASN A 393 -11.68 26.83 29.40
N GLN A 394 -10.82 27.35 28.51
CA GLN A 394 -9.75 28.31 28.84
C GLN A 394 -8.73 27.79 29.86
N GLU A 395 -8.61 26.47 30.00
CA GLU A 395 -7.55 25.83 30.77
C GLU A 395 -6.19 26.12 30.11
N SER A 396 -5.25 26.68 30.86
CA SER A 396 -3.91 27.00 30.31
C SER A 396 -3.07 25.74 30.16
N TRP A 397 -2.48 25.57 28.98
CA TRP A 397 -1.49 24.52 28.66
C TRP A 397 -0.08 25.08 28.52
N GLY A 398 0.16 26.29 29.05
CA GLY A 398 1.45 26.96 29.07
C GLY A 398 1.76 27.75 27.79
N GLU A 399 3.05 28.08 27.61
CA GLU A 399 3.55 28.90 26.50
C GLU A 399 4.31 28.04 25.47
N LEU A 400 4.15 28.35 24.18
CA LEU A 400 4.92 27.81 23.07
C LEU A 400 5.75 28.94 22.42
N ARG A 401 7.06 28.77 22.38
CA ARG A 401 8.03 29.78 21.88
C ARG A 401 8.58 29.40 20.51
N ALA A 402 9.02 30.40 19.73
CA ALA A 402 9.79 30.16 18.51
C ALA A 402 10.88 29.09 18.72
N GLY A 403 10.90 28.08 17.85
CA GLY A 403 11.78 26.92 17.96
C GLY A 403 11.24 25.74 18.76
N GLU A 404 10.12 25.88 19.49
CA GLU A 404 9.44 24.78 20.18
C GLU A 404 8.35 24.12 19.32
N SER A 405 8.11 22.83 19.59
CA SER A 405 7.11 22.01 18.90
C SER A 405 6.24 21.23 19.89
N MET A 406 4.99 20.96 19.51
CA MET A 406 4.05 20.13 20.27
C MET A 406 3.29 19.15 19.37
N LEU A 407 2.90 18.02 19.95
CA LEU A 407 1.93 17.08 19.37
C LEU A 407 0.59 17.28 20.10
N VAL A 408 -0.49 17.46 19.36
CA VAL A 408 -1.86 17.57 19.89
C VAL A 408 -2.57 16.23 19.65
N PRO A 409 -2.90 15.46 20.70
CA PRO A 409 -3.67 14.23 20.60
C PRO A 409 -5.03 14.42 19.92
N ALA A 410 -5.48 13.44 19.15
CA ALA A 410 -6.79 13.46 18.49
C ALA A 410 -7.98 13.52 19.48
N GLY A 411 -7.78 13.14 20.75
CA GLY A 411 -8.76 13.28 21.82
C GLY A 411 -9.03 14.74 22.24
N VAL A 412 -8.14 15.68 21.92
CA VAL A 412 -8.29 17.10 22.27
C VAL A 412 -9.45 17.73 21.48
N GLN A 413 -10.39 18.37 22.21
CA GLN A 413 -11.64 18.93 21.65
C GLN A 413 -11.62 20.46 21.45
N GLY A 414 -10.59 21.15 21.95
CA GLY A 414 -10.44 22.62 21.91
C GLY A 414 -8.98 23.01 21.97
N LEU A 415 -8.52 23.95 21.15
CA LEU A 415 -7.21 24.58 21.28
C LEU A 415 -7.27 25.99 20.69
N SER A 416 -6.97 26.96 21.54
CA SER A 416 -6.77 28.35 21.16
C SER A 416 -5.31 28.74 21.37
N VAL A 417 -4.77 29.57 20.47
CA VAL A 417 -3.48 30.23 20.63
C VAL A 417 -3.68 31.72 20.85
N ARG A 418 -2.98 32.30 21.83
CA ARG A 418 -3.05 33.71 22.19
C ARG A 418 -1.66 34.34 22.21
N GLN A 419 -1.52 35.58 21.75
CA GLN A 419 -0.24 36.31 21.87
C GLN A 419 0.11 36.54 23.37
N SER A 420 1.31 36.12 23.78
CA SER A 420 1.75 36.19 25.19
C SER A 420 1.90 37.64 25.68
N GLN A 421 1.48 37.92 26.93
CA GLN A 421 1.58 39.27 27.50
C GLN A 421 3.02 39.60 27.92
N GLY A 422 3.77 40.23 27.01
CA GLY A 422 5.15 40.69 27.29
C GLY A 422 5.94 41.15 26.08
N ASP A 423 5.51 40.82 24.85
CA ASP A 423 6.16 41.28 23.61
C ASP A 423 5.80 42.75 23.29
N GLU A 424 6.28 43.69 24.14
CA GLU A 424 6.11 45.14 23.96
C GLU A 424 6.71 45.68 22.64
N GLY A 425 7.51 44.88 21.94
CA GLY A 425 8.05 45.17 20.60
C GLY A 425 7.06 44.96 19.44
N GLY A 426 5.92 44.29 19.66
CA GLY A 426 4.90 44.09 18.63
C GLY A 426 5.31 43.14 17.49
N GLU A 427 6.28 42.24 17.71
CA GLU A 427 6.63 41.22 16.72
C GLU A 427 5.45 40.27 16.45
N ALA A 428 5.20 39.98 15.18
CA ALA A 428 4.10 39.10 14.77
C ALA A 428 4.38 37.65 15.19
N CYS A 429 3.49 37.09 16.00
CA CYS A 429 3.54 35.69 16.39
C CYS A 429 3.03 34.79 15.26
N GLU A 430 3.69 33.66 15.05
CA GLU A 430 3.31 32.69 14.02
C GLU A 430 3.55 31.26 14.51
N VAL A 431 2.48 30.47 14.55
CA VAL A 431 2.53 29.02 14.79
C VAL A 431 2.03 28.30 13.55
N VAL A 432 2.86 27.40 13.01
CA VAL A 432 2.47 26.50 11.94
C VAL A 432 1.80 25.28 12.56
N GLN A 433 0.51 25.12 12.27
CA GLN A 433 -0.28 23.94 12.58
C GLN A 433 -0.22 22.98 11.38
N VAL A 434 0.21 21.74 11.60
CA VAL A 434 0.15 20.68 10.58
C VAL A 434 -0.85 19.63 11.02
N ILE A 435 -1.85 19.39 10.19
CA ILE A 435 -2.91 18.41 10.42
C ILE A 435 -2.68 17.26 9.45
N LEU A 436 -2.72 16.01 9.92
CA LEU A 436 -2.70 14.88 9.02
C LEU A 436 -4.14 14.47 8.65
N PRO A 437 -4.57 14.62 7.38
CA PRO A 437 -5.83 14.05 6.94
C PRO A 437 -5.72 12.52 6.91
N VAL A 438 -6.82 11.85 7.25
CA VAL A 438 -6.95 10.40 7.15
C VAL A 438 -7.93 10.07 6.02
N ASP A 439 -7.46 9.36 5.00
CA ASP A 439 -8.34 8.68 4.06
C ASP A 439 -8.62 7.27 4.59
N PRO A 440 -9.89 6.81 4.72
CA PRO A 440 -10.22 5.43 5.05
C PRO A 440 -9.54 4.36 4.17
N ARG A 441 -9.01 4.75 2.99
CA ARG A 441 -8.28 3.90 2.05
C ARG A 441 -6.76 3.86 2.28
N ASP A 442 -6.20 4.66 3.18
CA ASP A 442 -4.74 4.73 3.40
C ASP A 442 -4.15 3.40 3.93
N GLY A 443 -4.93 2.60 4.66
CA GLY A 443 -4.51 1.26 5.05
C GLY A 443 -4.49 0.27 3.87
N LEU A 444 -5.39 0.40 2.88
CA LEU A 444 -5.31 -0.33 1.61
C LEU A 444 -4.03 0.04 0.83
N ARG A 445 -3.75 1.35 0.67
CA ARG A 445 -2.53 1.85 0.00
C ARG A 445 -1.27 1.33 0.71
N THR A 446 -1.24 1.40 2.05
CA THR A 446 -0.16 0.88 2.90
C THR A 446 0.04 -0.62 2.71
N ASN A 447 -1.03 -1.41 2.74
CA ASN A 447 -0.98 -2.86 2.55
C ASN A 447 -0.48 -3.23 1.14
N LEU A 448 -0.94 -2.55 0.09
CA LEU A 448 -0.48 -2.77 -1.28
C LEU A 448 1.01 -2.45 -1.47
N ALA A 449 1.50 -1.37 -0.87
CA ALA A 449 2.92 -1.02 -0.89
C ALA A 449 3.78 -2.07 -0.17
N GLN A 450 3.33 -2.54 1.00
CA GLN A 450 4.02 -3.61 1.74
C GLN A 450 4.02 -4.93 0.95
N LEU A 451 2.88 -5.33 0.41
CA LEU A 451 2.69 -6.52 -0.43
C LEU A 451 3.67 -6.53 -1.62
N ARG A 452 3.76 -5.42 -2.36
CA ARG A 452 4.70 -5.26 -3.48
C ARG A 452 6.16 -5.42 -3.07
N SER A 453 6.51 -5.11 -1.82
CA SER A 453 7.88 -5.30 -1.31
C SER A 453 8.21 -6.74 -0.89
N LEU A 454 7.23 -7.63 -0.72
CA LEU A 454 7.47 -8.96 -0.13
C LEU A 454 8.26 -9.89 -1.05
N ALA A 455 7.85 -10.03 -2.31
CA ALA A 455 8.51 -10.94 -3.26
C ALA A 455 9.96 -10.51 -3.57
N PRO A 456 10.27 -9.22 -3.91
CA PRO A 456 11.65 -8.75 -4.10
C PRO A 456 12.56 -8.91 -2.87
N ARG A 457 11.99 -8.96 -1.67
CA ARG A 457 12.72 -9.15 -0.40
C ARG A 457 12.79 -10.61 0.06
N ASN A 458 12.22 -11.54 -0.71
CA ASN A 458 12.11 -12.96 -0.36
C ASN A 458 11.41 -13.17 1.00
N LEU A 459 10.29 -12.46 1.21
CA LEU A 459 9.48 -12.48 2.43
C LEU A 459 8.06 -13.08 2.27
N GLY A 460 7.72 -13.60 1.09
CA GLY A 460 6.48 -14.35 0.89
C GLY A 460 6.57 -15.81 1.39
N PRO A 461 5.46 -16.57 1.27
CA PRO A 461 5.32 -17.93 1.80
C PRO A 461 6.39 -18.87 1.23
N ARG A 462 6.86 -19.80 2.06
CA ARG A 462 7.78 -20.88 1.62
C ARG A 462 7.06 -22.03 0.93
N GLN A 463 5.80 -22.28 1.30
CA GLN A 463 5.00 -23.41 0.81
C GLN A 463 3.59 -22.95 0.43
N VAL A 464 3.14 -23.37 -0.76
CA VAL A 464 1.80 -23.11 -1.31
C VAL A 464 1.11 -24.43 -1.63
N LEU A 465 -0.06 -24.64 -1.03
CA LEU A 465 -0.85 -25.87 -1.09
C LEU A 465 -2.17 -25.62 -1.85
N ALA A 466 -2.23 -25.97 -3.13
CA ALA A 466 -3.44 -25.88 -3.93
C ALA A 466 -4.28 -27.16 -3.83
N VAL A 467 -5.55 -27.06 -3.46
CA VAL A 467 -6.52 -28.16 -3.53
C VAL A 467 -7.33 -28.00 -4.82
N VAL A 468 -7.30 -29.00 -5.71
CA VAL A 468 -7.81 -28.92 -7.09
C VAL A 468 -8.66 -30.14 -7.44
N ASN A 469 -9.43 -30.12 -8.54
CA ASN A 469 -10.15 -31.34 -8.96
C ASN A 469 -9.18 -32.38 -9.57
N GLY A 470 -9.58 -33.66 -9.57
CA GLY A 470 -8.88 -34.73 -10.29
C GLY A 470 -8.49 -34.36 -11.74
N GLY A 471 -7.21 -34.53 -12.07
CA GLY A 471 -6.60 -34.18 -13.36
C GLY A 471 -6.20 -32.70 -13.54
N ASP A 472 -6.33 -31.83 -12.53
CA ASP A 472 -5.88 -30.43 -12.59
C ASP A 472 -4.49 -30.20 -11.96
N GLY A 473 -3.92 -31.18 -11.26
CA GLY A 473 -2.74 -31.04 -10.40
C GLY A 473 -1.48 -30.58 -11.13
N PRO A 474 -1.02 -31.28 -12.19
CA PRO A 474 0.16 -30.87 -12.96
C PRO A 474 0.02 -29.46 -13.54
N ALA A 475 -1.14 -29.15 -14.13
CA ALA A 475 -1.40 -27.86 -14.76
C ALA A 475 -1.44 -26.71 -13.74
N MET A 476 -2.03 -26.90 -12.57
CA MET A 476 -2.04 -25.87 -11.52
C MET A 476 -0.67 -25.71 -10.84
N THR A 477 0.13 -26.77 -10.76
CA THR A 477 1.51 -26.69 -10.28
C THR A 477 2.38 -25.88 -11.25
N GLU A 478 2.29 -26.16 -12.55
CA GLU A 478 2.94 -25.40 -13.63
C GLU A 478 2.53 -23.91 -13.60
N HIS A 479 1.22 -23.64 -13.51
CA HIS A 479 0.63 -22.29 -13.49
C HIS A 479 1.21 -21.41 -12.38
N PHE A 480 1.15 -21.87 -11.12
CA PHE A 480 1.70 -21.10 -10.01
C PHE A 480 3.23 -21.01 -10.07
N SER A 481 3.93 -22.05 -10.53
CA SER A 481 5.39 -22.04 -10.63
C SER A 481 5.89 -20.99 -11.63
N ALA A 482 5.21 -20.82 -12.76
CA ALA A 482 5.53 -19.80 -13.77
C ALA A 482 5.38 -18.34 -13.25
N GLN A 483 4.74 -18.14 -12.09
CA GLN A 483 4.47 -16.84 -11.49
C GLN A 483 5.16 -16.66 -10.11
N ALA A 484 5.84 -17.69 -9.60
CA ALA A 484 6.33 -17.73 -8.22
C ALA A 484 7.30 -16.61 -7.85
N GLU A 485 8.21 -16.25 -8.77
CA GLU A 485 9.20 -15.18 -8.57
C GLU A 485 8.57 -13.79 -8.39
N ALA A 486 7.48 -13.52 -9.14
CA ALA A 486 6.79 -12.23 -9.10
C ALA A 486 5.77 -12.14 -7.94
N VAL A 487 5.24 -13.30 -7.50
CA VAL A 487 4.09 -13.37 -6.59
C VAL A 487 4.49 -13.73 -5.15
N PHE A 488 5.45 -14.63 -4.97
CA PHE A 488 5.82 -15.17 -3.66
C PHE A 488 7.21 -14.73 -3.22
N ARG A 489 8.26 -15.14 -3.96
CA ARG A 489 9.66 -14.99 -3.55
C ARG A 489 10.53 -14.88 -4.80
N ALA A 490 11.24 -13.76 -4.98
CA ALA A 490 12.09 -13.48 -6.14
C ALA A 490 13.23 -14.49 -6.34
N ASP A 491 13.64 -15.21 -5.29
CA ASP A 491 14.60 -16.31 -5.33
C ASP A 491 14.03 -17.64 -5.89
N GLY A 492 12.75 -17.69 -6.25
CA GLY A 492 12.07 -18.88 -6.77
C GLY A 492 11.87 -20.02 -5.76
N SER A 493 12.28 -19.84 -4.49
CA SER A 493 12.32 -20.91 -3.47
C SER A 493 10.97 -21.29 -2.86
N THR A 494 9.85 -20.94 -3.51
CA THR A 494 8.52 -21.30 -3.02
C THR A 494 8.16 -22.70 -3.50
N GLU A 495 8.01 -23.65 -2.58
CA GLU A 495 7.51 -24.99 -2.90
C GLU A 495 6.01 -24.91 -3.20
N ILE A 496 5.64 -25.36 -4.40
CA ILE A 496 4.25 -25.35 -4.88
C ILE A 496 3.78 -26.78 -5.05
N TYR A 497 2.60 -27.06 -4.49
CA TYR A 497 2.02 -28.39 -4.49
C TYR A 497 0.53 -28.34 -4.80
N ALA A 498 0.11 -29.12 -5.80
CA ALA A 498 -1.30 -29.39 -6.04
C ALA A 498 -1.73 -30.77 -5.51
N HIS A 499 -2.73 -30.77 -4.62
CA HIS A 499 -3.48 -31.96 -4.26
C HIS A 499 -4.71 -32.09 -5.16
N GLU A 500 -4.81 -33.21 -5.86
CA GLU A 500 -6.02 -33.54 -6.61
C GLU A 500 -7.04 -34.24 -5.72
N GLU A 501 -8.27 -33.72 -5.67
CA GLU A 501 -9.45 -34.41 -5.17
C GLU A 501 -10.03 -35.33 -6.27
N PRO A 502 -9.78 -36.67 -6.27
CA PRO A 502 -10.36 -37.59 -7.27
C PRO A 502 -11.88 -37.78 -7.08
N ARG A 503 -12.39 -37.45 -5.89
CA ARG A 503 -13.80 -37.36 -5.52
C ARG A 503 -13.95 -36.09 -4.69
N ARG A 504 -15.08 -35.38 -4.79
CA ARG A 504 -15.31 -34.15 -4.00
C ARG A 504 -15.25 -34.45 -2.50
N ARG A 505 -14.35 -33.77 -1.78
CA ARG A 505 -14.17 -33.80 -0.32
C ARG A 505 -14.66 -32.52 0.36
N GLY A 506 -14.78 -31.43 -0.41
CA GLY A 506 -15.14 -30.13 0.16
C GLY A 506 -13.95 -29.51 0.91
N GLN A 507 -14.04 -28.23 1.26
CA GLN A 507 -12.86 -27.48 1.68
C GLN A 507 -12.11 -28.08 2.86
N PHE A 508 -12.83 -28.64 3.84
CA PHE A 508 -12.23 -29.08 5.09
C PHE A 508 -11.55 -30.43 4.94
N LEU A 509 -12.28 -31.44 4.45
CA LEU A 509 -11.69 -32.76 4.22
C LEU A 509 -10.71 -32.75 3.05
N GLY A 510 -10.91 -31.91 2.04
CA GLY A 510 -9.97 -31.70 0.94
C GLY A 510 -8.63 -31.13 1.41
N LEU A 511 -8.65 -30.20 2.37
CA LEU A 511 -7.43 -29.76 3.05
C LEU A 511 -6.78 -30.92 3.81
N LEU A 512 -7.52 -31.66 4.66
CA LEU A 512 -6.93 -32.76 5.45
C LEU A 512 -6.34 -33.88 4.57
N ASP A 513 -7.02 -34.25 3.48
CA ASP A 513 -6.53 -35.20 2.49
C ASP A 513 -5.27 -34.65 1.77
N ALA A 514 -5.23 -33.35 1.47
CA ALA A 514 -4.04 -32.69 0.91
C ALA A 514 -2.84 -32.74 1.86
N LEU A 515 -3.06 -32.55 3.17
CA LEU A 515 -2.00 -32.65 4.19
C LEU A 515 -1.47 -34.07 4.31
N ALA A 516 -2.35 -35.06 4.38
CA ALA A 516 -1.96 -36.47 4.40
C ALA A 516 -1.17 -36.86 3.14
N SER A 517 -1.64 -36.42 1.97
CA SER A 517 -0.95 -36.62 0.68
C SER A 517 0.38 -35.87 0.61
N PHE A 518 0.53 -34.72 1.29
CA PHE A 518 1.75 -33.92 1.30
C PHE A 518 2.80 -34.59 2.18
N ALA A 519 2.45 -34.96 3.41
CA ALA A 519 3.33 -35.67 4.34
C ALA A 519 3.80 -37.02 3.79
N ALA A 520 2.96 -37.72 3.03
CA ALA A 520 3.35 -38.96 2.35
C ALA A 520 4.36 -38.76 1.19
N ARG A 521 4.45 -37.54 0.62
CA ARG A 521 5.36 -37.20 -0.48
C ARG A 521 6.62 -36.46 -0.03
N HIS A 522 6.55 -35.73 1.09
CA HIS A 522 7.64 -34.91 1.62
C HIS A 522 7.98 -35.34 3.05
N PRO A 523 9.11 -36.04 3.29
CA PRO A 523 9.49 -36.52 4.62
C PRO A 523 9.66 -35.44 5.70
N GLY A 524 9.83 -34.17 5.31
CA GLY A 524 9.87 -33.03 6.22
C GLY A 524 8.49 -32.48 6.63
N GLY A 525 7.41 -32.89 5.95
CA GLY A 525 6.07 -32.31 6.16
C GLY A 525 5.97 -30.84 5.75
N ILE A 526 4.87 -30.20 6.15
CA ILE A 526 4.74 -28.74 6.05
C ILE A 526 5.63 -28.08 7.11
N ASP A 527 6.18 -26.91 6.77
CA ASP A 527 7.01 -26.09 7.65
C ASP A 527 6.30 -25.81 8.99
N ALA A 528 6.75 -26.50 10.04
CA ALA A 528 6.23 -26.39 11.39
C ALA A 528 6.53 -25.01 12.01
N ASP A 529 7.60 -24.36 11.56
CA ASP A 529 8.08 -23.06 12.06
C ASP A 529 7.53 -21.87 11.25
N GLY A 530 6.68 -22.13 10.24
CA GLY A 530 6.09 -21.13 9.35
C GLY A 530 4.57 -21.11 9.32
N VAL A 531 4.05 -20.33 8.37
CA VAL A 531 2.65 -20.35 7.96
C VAL A 531 2.61 -20.65 6.45
N ALA A 532 2.03 -21.79 6.07
CA ALA A 532 1.84 -22.14 4.66
C ALA A 532 0.59 -21.46 4.09
N LEU A 533 0.55 -21.28 2.77
CA LEU A 533 -0.60 -20.69 2.07
C LEU A 533 -1.39 -21.77 1.32
N GLY A 534 -2.57 -22.10 1.80
CA GLY A 534 -3.51 -22.96 1.11
C GLY A 534 -4.39 -22.18 0.13
N ILE A 535 -4.73 -22.76 -1.02
CA ILE A 535 -5.76 -22.24 -1.93
C ILE A 535 -6.75 -23.31 -2.36
N MET A 536 -8.04 -22.99 -2.26
CA MET A 536 -9.14 -23.84 -2.68
C MET A 536 -9.56 -23.49 -4.12
N LEU A 537 -9.36 -24.45 -5.02
CA LEU A 537 -9.78 -24.42 -6.43
C LEU A 537 -10.82 -25.51 -6.85
N PRO A 538 -11.38 -26.39 -5.98
CA PRO A 538 -12.27 -27.44 -6.44
C PRO A 538 -13.66 -26.90 -6.83
N GLY A 539 -14.31 -27.57 -7.77
CA GLY A 539 -15.62 -27.20 -8.28
C GLY A 539 -15.68 -27.20 -9.81
N ARG A 540 -16.91 -27.21 -10.34
CA ARG A 540 -17.19 -27.18 -11.80
C ARG A 540 -17.47 -25.77 -12.35
N GLY A 541 -17.53 -24.76 -11.49
CA GLY A 541 -17.73 -23.36 -11.89
C GLY A 541 -19.10 -23.01 -12.51
N THR A 542 -20.08 -23.92 -12.55
CA THR A 542 -21.30 -23.84 -13.41
C THR A 542 -22.08 -22.51 -13.37
N ARG A 543 -22.05 -21.78 -12.25
CA ARG A 543 -22.69 -20.46 -12.09
C ARG A 543 -22.05 -19.34 -12.94
N SER A 544 -20.85 -19.57 -13.45
CA SER A 544 -20.10 -18.66 -14.31
C SER A 544 -19.94 -19.21 -15.75
N SER A 545 -20.78 -20.17 -16.16
CA SER A 545 -20.88 -20.56 -17.57
C SER A 545 -21.42 -19.41 -18.42
N PRO A 546 -20.89 -19.18 -19.63
CA PRO A 546 -19.92 -20.00 -20.37
C PRO A 546 -18.43 -19.78 -20.02
N LEU A 547 -18.09 -18.76 -19.23
CA LEU A 547 -16.69 -18.38 -18.94
C LEU A 547 -15.88 -19.56 -18.39
N THR A 548 -16.47 -20.36 -17.51
CA THR A 548 -15.78 -21.50 -16.89
C THR A 548 -15.47 -22.64 -17.86
N GLN A 549 -16.24 -22.83 -18.93
CA GLN A 549 -15.92 -23.80 -19.98
C GLN A 549 -14.67 -23.35 -20.74
N ARG A 550 -14.50 -22.04 -20.95
CA ARG A 550 -13.28 -21.48 -21.53
C ARG A 550 -12.05 -21.67 -20.64
N LEU A 551 -12.26 -21.71 -19.32
CA LEU A 551 -11.26 -21.92 -18.28
C LEU A 551 -11.18 -23.39 -17.80
N HIS A 552 -11.61 -24.35 -18.64
CA HIS A 552 -11.56 -25.79 -18.38
C HIS A 552 -12.19 -26.27 -17.04
N GLY A 553 -13.19 -25.53 -16.54
CA GLY A 553 -13.89 -25.72 -15.27
C GLY A 553 -13.37 -24.90 -14.10
N ILE A 554 -12.17 -24.34 -14.20
CA ILE A 554 -11.44 -23.74 -13.08
C ILE A 554 -11.78 -22.25 -13.01
N LYS A 555 -12.91 -21.94 -12.37
CA LYS A 555 -13.42 -20.56 -12.21
C LYS A 555 -12.37 -19.54 -11.71
N PRO A 556 -11.48 -19.86 -10.75
CA PRO A 556 -10.38 -18.98 -10.34
C PRO A 556 -9.40 -18.57 -11.44
N LEU A 557 -9.32 -19.27 -12.58
CA LEU A 557 -8.44 -18.87 -13.69
C LEU A 557 -8.99 -17.71 -14.53
N LEU A 558 -10.09 -17.07 -14.11
CA LEU A 558 -10.58 -15.86 -14.75
C LEU A 558 -9.60 -14.70 -14.46
N PRO A 559 -9.06 -14.02 -15.49
CA PRO A 559 -8.25 -12.81 -15.32
C PRO A 559 -8.99 -11.75 -14.52
N VAL A 560 -8.26 -11.06 -13.66
CA VAL A 560 -8.76 -9.95 -12.83
C VAL A 560 -7.91 -8.71 -13.07
N PRO A 561 -8.41 -7.51 -12.74
CA PRO A 561 -7.64 -6.26 -12.86
C PRO A 561 -6.62 -6.14 -11.72
N VAL A 562 -5.67 -7.07 -11.68
CA VAL A 562 -4.58 -7.14 -10.72
C VAL A 562 -3.32 -7.44 -11.50
N SER A 563 -2.24 -6.70 -11.26
CA SER A 563 -0.98 -6.98 -11.94
C SER A 563 0.23 -6.84 -11.03
N VAL A 564 1.28 -7.58 -11.38
CA VAL A 564 2.59 -7.57 -10.72
C VAL A 564 3.66 -7.24 -11.76
N THR A 565 4.73 -6.57 -11.31
CA THR A 565 5.92 -6.34 -12.11
C THR A 565 6.90 -7.49 -11.88
N GLY A 566 7.36 -8.14 -12.94
CA GLY A 566 8.35 -9.21 -12.85
C GLY A 566 9.72 -8.71 -12.38
N VAL A 567 10.47 -9.56 -11.68
CA VAL A 567 11.86 -9.29 -11.24
C VAL A 567 12.83 -9.20 -12.43
N GLY A 568 12.46 -9.81 -13.57
CA GLY A 568 13.14 -9.66 -14.86
C GLY A 568 12.40 -8.73 -15.83
N ALA A 569 13.16 -7.92 -16.58
CA ALA A 569 12.70 -7.01 -17.64
C ALA A 569 11.66 -5.93 -17.28
N GLY A 570 11.14 -5.89 -16.04
CA GLY A 570 10.12 -4.91 -15.63
C GLY A 570 8.74 -5.12 -16.25
N GLU A 571 8.49 -6.28 -16.87
CA GLU A 571 7.24 -6.56 -17.58
C GLU A 571 6.05 -6.64 -16.60
N ARG A 572 4.96 -5.93 -16.91
CA ARG A 572 3.68 -6.00 -16.20
C ARG A 572 2.97 -7.31 -16.57
N ARG A 573 2.60 -8.11 -15.57
CA ARG A 573 1.85 -9.36 -15.75
C ARG A 573 0.48 -9.27 -15.09
N TRP A 574 -0.57 -9.39 -15.90
CA TRP A 574 -1.94 -9.57 -15.43
C TRP A 574 -2.11 -10.92 -14.73
N LEU A 575 -2.82 -10.92 -13.60
CA LEU A 575 -3.11 -12.12 -12.83
C LEU A 575 -4.55 -12.61 -13.07
N ASP A 576 -4.74 -13.92 -12.98
CA ASP A 576 -6.04 -14.52 -12.70
C ASP A 576 -6.41 -14.43 -11.22
N ALA A 577 -7.69 -14.67 -10.91
CA ALA A 577 -8.18 -14.58 -9.55
C ALA A 577 -7.47 -15.56 -8.60
N ALA A 578 -7.07 -16.76 -9.07
CA ALA A 578 -6.37 -17.73 -8.24
C ALA A 578 -5.04 -17.15 -7.77
N THR A 579 -4.22 -16.65 -8.71
CA THR A 579 -2.94 -16.02 -8.38
C THR A 579 -3.14 -14.72 -7.61
N ALA A 580 -4.10 -13.87 -7.98
CA ALA A 580 -4.38 -12.63 -7.25
C ALA A 580 -4.81 -12.88 -5.80
N SER A 581 -5.58 -13.96 -5.56
CA SER A 581 -6.00 -14.39 -4.22
C SER A 581 -4.82 -14.88 -3.37
N VAL A 582 -3.90 -15.70 -3.90
CA VAL A 582 -2.69 -16.09 -3.13
C VAL A 582 -1.70 -14.93 -2.98
N TRP A 583 -1.56 -14.08 -4.00
CA TRP A 583 -0.71 -12.89 -3.94
C TRP A 583 -1.13 -11.98 -2.80
N THR A 584 -2.41 -11.56 -2.77
CA THR A 584 -2.94 -10.69 -1.72
C THR A 584 -2.84 -11.32 -0.32
N TRP A 585 -2.84 -12.66 -0.20
CA TRP A 585 -2.65 -13.37 1.08
C TRP A 585 -1.20 -13.51 1.52
N THR A 586 -0.20 -13.26 0.68
CA THR A 586 1.21 -13.31 1.13
C THR A 586 1.48 -12.33 2.28
N LEU A 587 0.82 -11.15 2.28
CA LEU A 587 0.88 -10.20 3.40
C LEU A 587 0.15 -10.70 4.65
N VAL A 588 -0.99 -11.38 4.49
CA VAL A 588 -1.72 -11.99 5.61
C VAL A 588 -0.88 -13.10 6.26
N VAL A 589 -0.33 -14.02 5.45
CA VAL A 589 0.57 -15.09 5.89
C VAL A 589 1.78 -14.52 6.63
N ARG A 590 2.45 -13.52 6.06
CA ARG A 590 3.60 -12.87 6.69
C ARG A 590 3.24 -12.14 7.98
N THR A 591 2.03 -11.60 8.08
CA THR A 591 1.53 -10.96 9.31
C THR A 591 1.28 -12.02 10.39
N LEU A 592 0.57 -13.11 10.07
CA LEU A 592 0.33 -14.23 11.00
C LEU A 592 1.64 -14.82 11.55
N GLU A 593 2.61 -15.08 10.68
CA GLU A 593 3.93 -15.61 11.05
C GLU A 593 4.66 -14.69 12.03
N ARG A 594 4.63 -13.36 11.79
CA ARG A 594 5.22 -12.33 12.67
C ARG A 594 4.51 -12.21 14.01
N LEU A 595 3.23 -12.53 14.07
CA LEU A 595 2.43 -12.57 15.30
C LEU A 595 2.57 -13.90 16.07
N GLY A 596 3.45 -14.81 15.64
CA GLY A 596 3.71 -16.08 16.33
C GLY A 596 2.82 -17.24 15.90
N PHE A 597 1.82 -17.03 15.04
CA PHE A 597 0.95 -18.10 14.54
C PHE A 597 1.73 -19.11 13.69
N ARG A 598 1.42 -20.41 13.81
CA ARG A 598 2.06 -21.52 13.07
C ARG A 598 1.01 -22.49 12.55
N GLY A 599 0.96 -22.69 11.24
CA GLY A 599 -0.16 -23.37 10.62
C GLY A 599 -0.31 -23.11 9.12
N ILE A 600 -1.56 -23.01 8.67
CA ILE A 600 -1.92 -22.80 7.26
C ILE A 600 -3.02 -21.75 7.17
N ALA A 601 -2.81 -20.70 6.38
CA ALA A 601 -3.86 -19.77 5.97
C ALA A 601 -4.51 -20.29 4.69
N LEU A 602 -5.81 -20.59 4.71
CA LEU A 602 -6.54 -21.18 3.59
C LEU A 602 -7.36 -20.12 2.86
N LYS A 603 -7.21 -20.02 1.54
CA LYS A 603 -7.86 -18.98 0.73
C LYS A 603 -8.78 -19.51 -0.38
N TRP A 604 -9.93 -18.87 -0.56
CA TRP A 604 -10.77 -19.02 -1.76
C TRP A 604 -10.10 -18.43 -3.01
N GLY A 605 -9.94 -19.21 -4.08
CA GLY A 605 -9.23 -18.76 -5.28
C GLY A 605 -9.96 -17.73 -6.14
N ASP A 606 -11.24 -17.45 -5.91
CA ASP A 606 -12.05 -16.54 -6.73
C ASP A 606 -12.36 -15.20 -6.05
N GLU A 607 -11.60 -14.83 -5.02
CA GLU A 607 -11.86 -13.63 -4.22
C GLU A 607 -10.54 -12.96 -3.78
N PRO A 608 -9.77 -12.27 -4.63
CA PRO A 608 -8.76 -11.32 -4.15
C PRO A 608 -9.42 -10.29 -3.20
N GLN A 609 -8.87 -10.13 -2.00
CA GLN A 609 -9.30 -9.13 -1.01
C GLN A 609 -8.07 -8.46 -0.38
N MET A 610 -8.22 -7.26 0.17
CA MET A 610 -7.19 -6.60 0.96
C MET A 610 -7.82 -5.85 2.12
N SER A 611 -7.20 -5.95 3.30
CA SER A 611 -7.66 -5.26 4.52
C SER A 611 -7.64 -3.75 4.34
N ALA A 612 -8.70 -3.07 4.77
CA ALA A 612 -8.75 -1.62 4.91
C ALA A 612 -7.86 -1.13 6.06
N LYS A 613 -7.73 -1.92 7.14
CA LYS A 613 -6.76 -1.65 8.21
C LYS A 613 -5.35 -1.99 7.75
N ALA A 614 -4.37 -1.16 8.06
CA ALA A 614 -2.96 -1.51 7.81
C ALA A 614 -2.57 -2.77 8.62
N LEU A 615 -2.28 -3.90 7.97
CA LEU A 615 -2.01 -5.17 8.67
C LEU A 615 -0.76 -5.10 9.56
N ALA A 616 0.17 -4.18 9.25
CA ALA A 616 1.31 -3.88 10.10
C ALA A 616 0.90 -3.31 11.48
N ALA A 617 -0.27 -2.67 11.59
CA ALA A 617 -0.82 -2.19 12.87
C ALA A 617 -1.09 -3.34 13.84
N LEU A 618 -1.51 -4.52 13.34
CA LEU A 618 -1.71 -5.71 14.16
C LEU A 618 -0.40 -6.18 14.81
N SER A 619 0.74 -6.04 14.11
CA SER A 619 2.07 -6.27 14.68
C SER A 619 2.44 -5.24 15.74
N ALA A 620 2.10 -3.97 15.54
CA ALA A 620 2.35 -2.90 16.50
C ALA A 620 1.45 -3.00 17.77
N ALA A 621 0.32 -3.68 17.68
CA ALA A 621 -0.55 -4.01 18.81
C ALA A 621 -0.04 -5.17 19.69
N ARG A 622 1.11 -5.79 19.35
CA ARG A 622 1.71 -6.94 20.07
C ARG A 622 0.74 -8.10 20.34
N ARG A 623 -0.19 -8.35 19.42
CA ARG A 623 -1.18 -9.43 19.55
C ARG A 623 -0.53 -10.79 19.29
N ASP A 624 -0.17 -11.50 20.37
CA ASP A 624 0.40 -12.84 20.27
C ASP A 624 -0.65 -13.88 19.83
N LEU A 625 -0.31 -14.62 18.78
CA LEU A 625 -1.12 -15.68 18.16
C LEU A 625 -0.45 -17.07 18.26
N SER A 626 0.62 -17.26 19.03
CA SER A 626 1.28 -18.58 19.21
C SER A 626 0.34 -19.64 19.82
N GLU A 627 -0.45 -19.22 20.80
CA GLU A 627 -1.45 -20.02 21.52
C GLU A 627 -2.87 -19.84 20.94
N VAL A 628 -2.98 -19.56 19.63
CA VAL A 628 -4.25 -19.47 18.90
C VAL A 628 -4.40 -20.69 17.99
N ASP A 629 -5.55 -21.36 18.09
CA ASP A 629 -5.79 -22.64 17.42
C ASP A 629 -6.32 -22.47 16.00
N ALA A 630 -7.09 -21.40 15.77
CA ALA A 630 -7.56 -20.99 14.45
C ALA A 630 -7.76 -19.46 14.38
N VAL A 631 -7.73 -18.91 13.17
CA VAL A 631 -7.99 -17.49 12.89
C VAL A 631 -9.14 -17.38 11.91
N ARG A 632 -10.09 -16.47 12.17
CA ARG A 632 -11.11 -16.03 11.23
C ARG A 632 -10.86 -14.57 10.84
N PHE A 633 -11.34 -14.20 9.66
CA PHE A 633 -11.25 -12.83 9.16
C PHE A 633 -12.65 -12.25 9.08
N GLY A 634 -12.83 -11.08 9.68
CA GLY A 634 -14.10 -10.37 9.72
C GLY A 634 -13.89 -8.93 9.30
N SER A 635 -14.95 -8.28 8.85
CA SER A 635 -14.98 -6.83 8.60
C SER A 635 -16.04 -6.24 9.53
N HIS A 636 -15.66 -5.27 10.37
CA HIS A 636 -16.66 -4.51 11.12
C HIS A 636 -17.51 -3.69 10.14
N THR A 637 -18.83 -3.89 10.14
CA THR A 637 -19.72 -3.13 9.27
C THR A 637 -21.15 -3.11 9.81
N ARG A 638 -21.95 -2.15 9.36
CA ARG A 638 -23.35 -2.02 9.77
C ARG A 638 -24.15 -3.26 9.39
N ILE A 639 -24.83 -3.87 10.37
CA ILE A 639 -25.70 -5.04 10.16
C ILE A 639 -26.97 -4.64 9.39
N THR A 640 -26.92 -4.77 8.05
CA THR A 640 -28.06 -4.57 7.14
C THR A 640 -28.85 -5.87 6.94
N GLU A 641 -30.10 -5.75 6.49
CA GLU A 641 -30.95 -6.92 6.16
C GLU A 641 -30.34 -7.79 5.05
N ASP A 642 -29.67 -7.16 4.07
CA ASP A 642 -29.02 -7.86 2.96
C ASP A 642 -27.80 -8.66 3.44
N LEU A 643 -26.88 -8.02 4.17
CA LEU A 643 -25.70 -8.71 4.71
C LEU A 643 -26.09 -9.80 5.71
N ALA A 644 -27.13 -9.57 6.53
CA ALA A 644 -27.65 -10.57 7.46
C ALA A 644 -28.14 -11.84 6.74
N ARG A 645 -28.85 -11.70 5.61
CA ARG A 645 -29.38 -12.82 4.81
C ARG A 645 -28.33 -13.51 3.94
N ASN A 646 -27.31 -12.78 3.50
CA ASN A 646 -26.38 -13.28 2.48
C ASN A 646 -25.02 -13.71 3.03
N LYS A 647 -24.55 -13.17 4.16
CA LYS A 647 -23.22 -13.40 4.74
C LYS A 647 -23.30 -13.98 6.16
N GLU A 648 -22.29 -14.75 6.53
CA GLU A 648 -22.09 -15.26 7.89
C GLU A 648 -21.55 -14.16 8.81
N TRP A 649 -21.73 -14.32 10.13
CA TRP A 649 -21.35 -13.31 11.11
C TRP A 649 -20.53 -13.89 12.25
N LEU A 650 -19.58 -13.09 12.73
CA LEU A 650 -18.68 -13.39 13.84
C LEU A 650 -18.96 -12.40 14.98
N ARG A 651 -19.22 -12.89 16.19
CA ARG A 651 -19.18 -12.06 17.40
C ARG A 651 -17.88 -12.29 18.15
N VAL A 652 -17.23 -11.21 18.57
CA VAL A 652 -16.00 -11.26 19.36
C VAL A 652 -16.18 -10.77 20.80
N ASP A 653 -15.23 -11.14 21.65
CA ASP A 653 -15.01 -10.53 22.97
C ASP A 653 -14.06 -9.32 22.89
N GLU A 654 -13.64 -8.82 24.06
CA GLU A 654 -12.74 -7.66 24.20
C GLU A 654 -11.30 -7.94 23.81
N ARG A 655 -10.93 -9.22 23.61
CA ARG A 655 -9.62 -9.68 23.12
C ARG A 655 -9.66 -9.96 21.62
N GLY A 656 -10.82 -9.76 20.98
CA GLY A 656 -11.07 -10.14 19.60
C GLY A 656 -11.09 -11.66 19.40
N GLU A 657 -11.38 -12.45 20.43
CA GLU A 657 -11.59 -13.90 20.35
C GLU A 657 -13.05 -14.19 19.99
N LEU A 658 -13.27 -15.19 19.13
CA LEU A 658 -14.59 -15.57 18.61
C LEU A 658 -15.44 -16.18 19.73
N VAL A 659 -16.52 -15.48 20.08
CA VAL A 659 -17.56 -15.96 21.02
C VAL A 659 -18.49 -16.93 20.30
N VAL A 660 -18.97 -16.54 19.12
CA VAL A 660 -19.91 -17.34 18.32
C VAL A 660 -19.81 -16.96 16.84
N GLN A 661 -19.85 -17.97 15.97
CA GLN A 661 -20.17 -17.79 14.54
C GLN A 661 -21.67 -18.09 14.35
N VAL A 662 -22.34 -17.34 13.48
CA VAL A 662 -23.78 -17.45 13.26
C VAL A 662 -24.09 -17.52 11.77
N HIS A 663 -24.81 -18.57 11.33
CA HIS A 663 -25.24 -18.65 9.94
C HIS A 663 -26.21 -17.52 9.56
N ARG A 664 -26.09 -17.07 8.31
CA ARG A 664 -26.93 -16.04 7.70
C ARG A 664 -28.44 -16.29 7.85
N ARG A 665 -29.18 -15.24 8.22
CA ARG A 665 -30.60 -15.28 8.61
C ARG A 665 -31.21 -13.85 8.59
N PRO A 666 -32.54 -13.66 8.71
CA PRO A 666 -33.14 -12.33 8.84
C PRO A 666 -32.50 -11.48 9.96
N ARG A 667 -32.39 -10.15 9.80
CA ARG A 667 -31.60 -9.30 10.72
C ARG A 667 -32.02 -9.42 12.18
N ALA A 668 -33.33 -9.49 12.46
CA ALA A 668 -33.84 -9.63 13.83
C ALA A 668 -33.42 -10.96 14.48
N GLU A 669 -33.48 -12.07 13.74
CA GLU A 669 -33.00 -13.37 14.19
C GLU A 669 -31.47 -13.38 14.36
N LEU A 670 -30.75 -12.67 13.49
CA LEU A 670 -29.30 -12.54 13.56
C LEU A 670 -28.86 -11.78 14.81
N LEU A 671 -29.46 -10.62 15.09
CA LEU A 671 -29.18 -9.85 16.31
C LEU A 671 -29.44 -10.70 17.55
N SER A 672 -30.59 -11.37 17.63
CA SER A 672 -30.90 -12.27 18.73
C SER A 672 -29.89 -13.42 18.87
N ALA A 673 -29.44 -14.03 17.78
CA ALA A 673 -28.46 -15.12 17.80
C ALA A 673 -27.04 -14.64 18.13
N LEU A 674 -26.69 -13.40 17.77
CA LEU A 674 -25.48 -12.72 18.24
C LEU A 674 -25.61 -12.25 19.70
N GLY A 675 -26.79 -12.32 20.33
CA GLY A 675 -27.02 -11.80 21.68
C GLY A 675 -26.97 -10.27 21.75
N LEU A 676 -27.51 -9.61 20.73
CA LEU A 676 -27.62 -8.16 20.57
C LEU A 676 -29.11 -7.75 20.50
N GLU A 677 -29.46 -6.61 21.09
CA GLU A 677 -30.79 -6.02 21.00
C GLU A 677 -30.92 -5.08 19.79
N ASP A 678 -32.13 -4.88 19.27
CA ASP A 678 -32.33 -3.92 18.18
C ASP A 678 -32.29 -2.49 18.74
N GLY A 679 -31.29 -1.71 18.31
CA GLY A 679 -30.92 -0.44 18.95
C GLY A 679 -29.79 -0.54 19.98
N ALA A 680 -29.06 -1.67 20.03
CA ALA A 680 -27.81 -1.77 20.78
C ALA A 680 -26.83 -0.64 20.39
N GLY A 681 -26.11 -0.09 21.38
CA GLY A 681 -25.16 1.00 21.18
C GLY A 681 -23.98 0.61 20.29
N GLU A 682 -23.27 1.61 19.76
CA GLU A 682 -22.19 1.43 18.78
C GLU A 682 -21.10 0.46 19.29
N ASP A 683 -20.70 0.54 20.57
CA ASP A 683 -19.72 -0.37 21.20
C ASP A 683 -20.11 -1.87 21.16
N ALA A 684 -21.42 -2.16 21.17
CA ALA A 684 -21.92 -3.53 21.11
C ALA A 684 -21.99 -4.04 19.67
N LEU A 685 -22.30 -3.16 18.72
CA LEU A 685 -22.26 -3.44 17.28
C LEU A 685 -20.81 -3.56 16.77
N ALA A 686 -19.86 -2.81 17.34
CA ALA A 686 -18.42 -2.87 17.05
C ALA A 686 -17.81 -4.27 17.24
N ARG A 687 -18.45 -5.13 18.05
CA ARG A 687 -18.02 -6.51 18.31
C ARG A 687 -18.63 -7.53 17.34
N ALA A 688 -19.45 -7.10 16.39
CA ALA A 688 -20.02 -7.95 15.34
C ALA A 688 -19.36 -7.65 13.98
N HIS A 689 -18.83 -8.70 13.35
CA HIS A 689 -18.11 -8.61 12.08
C HIS A 689 -18.81 -9.45 11.03
N VAL A 690 -18.94 -8.93 9.81
CA VAL A 690 -19.31 -9.76 8.66
C VAL A 690 -18.12 -10.66 8.33
N HIS A 691 -18.36 -11.96 8.21
CA HIS A 691 -17.31 -12.93 7.89
C HIS A 691 -16.81 -12.72 6.46
N THR A 692 -15.50 -12.48 6.28
CA THR A 692 -14.90 -12.23 4.95
C THR A 692 -14.41 -13.50 4.25
N GLY A 693 -14.55 -14.67 4.87
CA GLY A 693 -14.15 -15.98 4.33
C GLY A 693 -12.89 -16.56 4.98
N SER A 694 -12.40 -17.68 4.42
CA SER A 694 -10.97 -18.03 4.35
C SER A 694 -10.19 -18.00 5.70
N PRO A 695 -10.26 -19.04 6.56
CA PRO A 695 -9.59 -19.04 7.86
C PRO A 695 -8.09 -19.34 7.78
N ALA A 696 -7.40 -19.22 8.91
CA ALA A 696 -6.17 -19.95 9.17
C ALA A 696 -6.36 -21.01 10.27
N PHE A 697 -5.66 -22.12 10.18
CA PHE A 697 -5.69 -23.21 11.17
C PHE A 697 -4.28 -23.52 11.66
N SER A 698 -4.12 -23.69 12.97
CA SER A 698 -2.83 -24.08 13.55
C SER A 698 -2.48 -25.54 13.20
N HIS A 699 -1.18 -25.88 13.25
CA HIS A 699 -0.73 -27.27 13.04
C HIS A 699 -1.36 -28.24 14.07
N VAL A 700 -1.56 -27.78 15.32
CA VAL A 700 -2.26 -28.53 16.39
C VAL A 700 -3.72 -28.81 16.00
N PHE A 701 -4.45 -27.78 15.55
CA PHE A 701 -5.84 -27.92 15.11
C PHE A 701 -5.95 -28.90 13.93
N LEU A 702 -5.08 -28.77 12.92
CA LEU A 702 -5.13 -29.60 11.72
C LEU A 702 -4.83 -31.07 11.98
N ARG A 703 -3.90 -31.39 12.89
CA ARG A 703 -3.62 -32.76 13.29
C ARG A 703 -4.81 -33.39 13.99
N HIS A 704 -5.38 -32.72 14.99
CA HIS A 704 -6.57 -33.21 15.69
C HIS A 704 -7.81 -33.28 14.79
N ALA A 705 -7.91 -32.41 13.78
CA ALA A 705 -8.96 -32.46 12.78
C ALA A 705 -8.83 -33.72 11.90
N ALA A 706 -7.63 -34.08 11.47
CA ALA A 706 -7.38 -35.33 10.74
C ALA A 706 -7.74 -36.57 11.57
N GLU A 707 -7.49 -36.55 12.88
CA GLU A 707 -7.90 -37.64 13.80
C GLU A 707 -9.44 -37.70 13.96
N ALA A 708 -10.08 -36.59 14.34
CA ALA A 708 -11.52 -36.56 14.65
C ALA A 708 -12.41 -36.81 13.41
N PHE A 709 -11.95 -36.44 12.22
CA PHE A 709 -12.67 -36.65 10.96
C PHE A 709 -12.13 -37.84 10.14
N ALA A 710 -11.28 -38.68 10.74
CA ALA A 710 -10.81 -39.91 10.12
C ALA A 710 -11.99 -40.82 9.68
N GLY A 711 -11.86 -41.39 8.48
CA GLY A 711 -12.84 -42.33 7.90
C GLY A 711 -14.13 -41.69 7.35
N VAL A 712 -14.31 -40.37 7.43
CA VAL A 712 -15.48 -39.70 6.82
C VAL A 712 -15.34 -39.71 5.30
N GLU A 713 -16.20 -40.44 4.58
CA GLU A 713 -16.23 -40.47 3.10
C GLU A 713 -17.08 -39.35 2.46
N ALA A 714 -17.80 -38.56 3.27
CA ALA A 714 -18.62 -37.44 2.82
C ALA A 714 -17.79 -36.25 2.31
N TRP A 715 -18.48 -35.14 1.99
CA TRP A 715 -17.85 -33.83 1.80
C TRP A 715 -18.29 -32.83 2.87
N ILE A 716 -17.32 -32.07 3.38
CA ILE A 716 -17.50 -31.05 4.42
C ILE A 716 -16.74 -29.80 3.98
N ASP A 717 -17.44 -28.68 3.99
CA ASP A 717 -16.90 -27.35 3.73
C ASP A 717 -16.50 -26.67 5.05
N VAL A 718 -15.51 -25.77 4.98
CA VAL A 718 -14.93 -25.07 6.15
C VAL A 718 -15.87 -23.96 6.62
N ASP A 719 -16.41 -23.20 5.66
CA ASP A 719 -17.33 -22.10 5.92
C ASP A 719 -18.75 -22.60 6.22
N GLY A 720 -19.51 -21.80 6.97
CA GLY A 720 -20.75 -22.24 7.61
C GLY A 720 -20.50 -23.00 8.91
N TYR A 721 -20.69 -24.33 8.89
CA TYR A 721 -21.13 -25.04 10.09
C TYR A 721 -20.03 -25.58 11.02
N LEU A 722 -18.75 -25.62 10.61
CA LEU A 722 -17.67 -26.13 11.47
C LEU A 722 -17.46 -25.24 12.71
N PHE A 723 -17.30 -23.93 12.49
CA PHE A 723 -17.12 -22.98 13.59
C PHE A 723 -18.40 -22.78 14.42
N GLU A 724 -19.58 -22.95 13.83
CA GLU A 724 -20.85 -23.01 14.57
C GLU A 724 -20.87 -24.22 15.52
N ALA A 725 -20.52 -25.42 15.05
CA ALA A 725 -20.41 -26.62 15.91
C ALA A 725 -19.32 -26.54 17.00
N LEU A 726 -18.22 -25.83 16.72
CA LEU A 726 -17.13 -25.62 17.69
C LEU A 726 -17.52 -24.63 18.80
N THR A 727 -18.30 -23.60 18.47
CA THR A 727 -18.69 -22.52 19.39
C THR A 727 -19.98 -22.81 20.17
N GLN A 728 -20.97 -23.44 19.55
CA GLN A 728 -22.30 -23.68 20.14
C GLN A 728 -22.34 -24.89 21.08
N ASP A 729 -23.35 -24.90 21.96
CA ASP A 729 -23.72 -26.07 22.76
C ASP A 729 -24.68 -27.01 22.01
N ALA A 730 -24.95 -28.19 22.60
CA ALA A 730 -25.73 -29.23 21.95
C ALA A 730 -27.21 -28.88 21.75
N ALA A 731 -27.78 -28.01 22.60
CA ALA A 731 -29.17 -27.60 22.50
C ALA A 731 -29.36 -26.53 21.41
N THR A 732 -28.45 -25.56 21.38
CA THR A 732 -28.36 -24.52 20.34
C THR A 732 -28.14 -25.17 18.98
N TRP A 733 -27.18 -26.11 18.88
CA TRP A 733 -26.91 -26.85 17.67
C TRP A 733 -28.14 -27.62 17.17
N ALA A 734 -28.85 -28.33 18.06
CA ALA A 734 -30.06 -29.06 17.67
C ALA A 734 -31.15 -28.14 17.09
N ALA A 735 -31.36 -26.96 17.70
CA ALA A 735 -32.29 -25.96 17.18
C ALA A 735 -31.87 -25.41 15.80
N GLU A 736 -30.56 -25.21 15.56
CA GLU A 736 -30.05 -24.82 14.25
C GLU A 736 -30.25 -25.92 13.19
N VAL A 737 -30.09 -27.19 13.56
CA VAL A 737 -30.41 -28.33 12.66
C VAL A 737 -31.91 -28.36 12.32
N GLU A 738 -32.80 -28.08 13.26
CA GLU A 738 -34.24 -27.99 12.95
C GLU A 738 -34.56 -26.79 12.03
N ARG A 739 -33.82 -25.69 12.15
CA ARG A 739 -34.05 -24.44 11.41
C ARG A 739 -33.48 -24.42 9.98
N ASP A 740 -32.28 -24.94 9.74
CA ASP A 740 -31.56 -24.78 8.47
C ASP A 740 -31.53 -26.06 7.60
N PRO A 741 -32.23 -26.11 6.45
CA PRO A 741 -32.23 -27.26 5.54
C PRO A 741 -30.85 -27.66 5.00
N ARG A 742 -29.88 -26.73 4.93
CA ARG A 742 -28.51 -27.04 4.50
C ARG A 742 -27.73 -27.74 5.60
N LEU A 743 -27.98 -27.37 6.85
CA LEU A 743 -27.43 -28.05 8.01
C LEU A 743 -28.05 -29.45 8.18
N GLN A 744 -29.36 -29.59 7.96
CA GLN A 744 -30.01 -30.90 7.85
C GLN A 744 -29.35 -31.77 6.77
N ALA A 745 -29.07 -31.19 5.59
CA ALA A 745 -28.38 -31.90 4.52
C ALA A 745 -26.92 -32.25 4.88
N LEU A 746 -26.23 -31.49 5.74
CA LEU A 746 -24.91 -31.84 6.26
C LEU A 746 -25.01 -33.01 7.24
N VAL A 747 -25.90 -32.94 8.22
CA VAL A 747 -26.12 -34.03 9.21
C VAL A 747 -26.59 -35.32 8.53
N ALA A 748 -27.43 -35.24 7.49
CA ALA A 748 -27.81 -36.40 6.69
C ALA A 748 -26.63 -37.06 5.95
N ARG A 749 -25.57 -36.29 5.60
CA ARG A 749 -24.34 -36.82 5.00
C ARG A 749 -23.31 -37.29 6.04
N CYS A 750 -23.30 -36.69 7.23
CA CYS A 750 -22.37 -36.97 8.32
C CYS A 750 -23.12 -36.92 9.66
N PRO A 751 -23.83 -38.00 10.07
CA PRO A 751 -24.72 -37.97 11.24
C PRO A 751 -24.01 -37.69 12.57
N ASP A 752 -22.71 -37.96 12.64
CA ASP A 752 -21.85 -37.73 13.80
C ASP A 752 -21.05 -36.41 13.71
N PHE A 753 -21.34 -35.52 12.75
CA PHE A 753 -20.60 -34.27 12.50
C PHE A 753 -20.37 -33.43 13.76
N TYR A 754 -21.42 -33.18 14.55
CA TYR A 754 -21.31 -32.40 15.78
C TYR A 754 -20.46 -33.11 16.84
N ALA A 755 -20.61 -34.43 16.99
CA ALA A 755 -19.78 -35.21 17.90
C ALA A 755 -18.30 -35.15 17.52
N ARG A 756 -17.97 -35.19 16.21
CA ARG A 756 -16.59 -35.03 15.70
C ARG A 756 -16.05 -33.61 15.90
N ALA A 757 -16.86 -32.58 15.70
CA ALA A 757 -16.46 -31.20 16.00
C ALA A 757 -16.19 -31.01 17.51
N ARG A 758 -17.00 -31.63 18.38
CA ARG A 758 -16.76 -31.62 19.83
C ARG A 758 -15.53 -32.45 20.25
N ASP A 759 -15.26 -33.59 19.60
CA ASP A 759 -14.04 -34.39 19.82
C ASP A 759 -12.78 -33.61 19.40
N LEU A 760 -12.79 -32.99 18.21
CA LEU A 760 -11.75 -32.07 17.74
C LEU A 760 -11.46 -30.98 18.79
N ARG A 761 -12.52 -30.30 19.27
CA ARG A 761 -12.37 -29.26 20.30
C ARG A 761 -11.76 -29.82 21.59
N ALA A 762 -12.27 -30.94 22.09
CA ALA A 762 -11.77 -31.55 23.31
C ALA A 762 -10.30 -32.00 23.22
N ARG A 763 -9.86 -32.51 22.05
CA ARG A 763 -8.45 -32.88 21.82
C ARG A 763 -7.51 -31.68 21.83
N VAL A 764 -7.88 -30.61 21.12
CA VAL A 764 -7.10 -29.36 21.10
C VAL A 764 -7.02 -28.75 22.51
N GLU A 765 -8.14 -28.68 23.22
CA GLU A 765 -8.21 -28.18 24.61
C GLU A 765 -7.34 -29.02 25.57
N ALA A 766 -7.34 -30.35 25.41
CA ALA A 766 -6.54 -31.26 26.23
C ALA A 766 -5.03 -31.14 25.97
N GLU A 767 -4.61 -30.81 24.75
CA GLU A 767 -3.20 -30.61 24.39
C GLU A 767 -2.67 -29.23 24.80
N ARG A 768 -3.45 -28.18 24.54
CA ARG A 768 -3.12 -26.81 24.89
C ARG A 768 -3.17 -26.54 26.39
N GLY A 769 -3.99 -27.29 27.14
CA GLY A 769 -4.25 -27.03 28.56
C GLY A 769 -5.10 -25.78 28.82
N HIS A 770 -5.73 -25.22 27.77
CA HIS A 770 -6.63 -24.07 27.83
C HIS A 770 -7.83 -24.28 26.90
N PRO A 771 -8.96 -23.54 27.08
CA PRO A 771 -10.09 -23.57 26.14
C PRO A 771 -9.64 -23.24 24.70
N MET A 772 -10.32 -23.79 23.69
CA MET A 772 -9.95 -23.57 22.29
C MET A 772 -10.03 -22.07 21.94
N ARG A 773 -8.93 -21.51 21.43
CA ARG A 773 -8.83 -20.07 21.11
C ARG A 773 -8.94 -19.85 19.61
N VAL A 774 -10.00 -19.17 19.19
CA VAL A 774 -10.19 -18.75 17.79
C VAL A 774 -10.12 -17.23 17.73
N ALA A 775 -9.05 -16.68 17.17
CA ALA A 775 -8.91 -15.22 17.02
C ALA A 775 -9.69 -14.74 15.79
N VAL A 776 -10.30 -13.55 15.88
CA VAL A 776 -10.80 -12.82 14.71
C VAL A 776 -9.85 -11.67 14.40
N ILE A 777 -9.38 -11.60 13.15
CA ILE A 777 -8.68 -10.44 12.60
C ILE A 777 -9.71 -9.55 11.90
N ASP A 778 -9.81 -8.30 12.35
CA ASP A 778 -10.65 -7.30 11.71
C ASP A 778 -9.92 -6.69 10.49
N MET A 779 -10.60 -6.75 9.35
CA MET A 779 -10.18 -6.28 8.04
C MET A 779 -10.60 -4.83 7.77
N GLY A 780 -11.34 -4.20 8.70
CA GLY A 780 -11.84 -2.81 8.60
C GLY A 780 -13.17 -2.70 7.89
N GLU A 781 -13.71 -1.48 7.79
CA GLU A 781 -15.10 -1.26 7.32
C GLU A 781 -15.26 -1.38 5.79
N ALA A 782 -14.21 -1.05 5.03
CA ALA A 782 -14.24 -1.06 3.56
C ALA A 782 -13.06 -1.81 2.93
N PRO A 783 -12.84 -3.11 3.25
CA PRO A 783 -11.79 -3.89 2.62
C PRO A 783 -12.08 -4.02 1.11
N TYR A 784 -11.03 -4.00 0.30
CA TYR A 784 -11.17 -4.38 -1.10
C TYR A 784 -11.61 -5.85 -1.16
N TRP A 785 -12.65 -6.19 -1.92
CA TRP A 785 -13.15 -7.57 -2.10
C TRP A 785 -13.57 -7.79 -3.56
N GLY A 786 -12.63 -8.21 -4.39
CA GLY A 786 -12.86 -8.59 -5.79
C GLY A 786 -13.40 -10.02 -5.90
N ASP A 787 -14.62 -10.27 -5.43
CA ASP A 787 -15.37 -11.51 -5.71
C ASP A 787 -15.54 -11.66 -7.23
N VAL A 788 -15.04 -12.74 -7.82
CA VAL A 788 -15.30 -13.11 -9.23
C VAL A 788 -16.03 -14.46 -9.34
N GLY A 789 -16.62 -14.89 -8.23
CA GLY A 789 -17.37 -16.13 -8.11
C GLY A 789 -18.68 -16.16 -8.90
N GLN A 790 -19.11 -15.02 -9.44
CA GLN A 790 -20.29 -14.81 -10.27
C GLN A 790 -19.97 -13.83 -11.42
N VAL A 791 -20.61 -13.98 -12.58
CA VAL A 791 -20.40 -13.14 -13.77
C VAL A 791 -20.58 -11.64 -13.48
N ALA A 792 -21.65 -11.27 -12.76
CA ALA A 792 -21.91 -9.89 -12.38
C ALA A 792 -20.78 -9.30 -11.52
N LYS A 793 -20.27 -10.07 -10.55
CA LYS A 793 -19.19 -9.63 -9.65
C LYS A 793 -17.83 -9.55 -10.34
N ALA A 794 -17.54 -10.47 -11.25
CA ALA A 794 -16.39 -10.37 -12.14
C ALA A 794 -16.42 -9.08 -12.98
N ARG A 795 -17.57 -8.68 -13.52
CA ARG A 795 -17.72 -7.39 -14.21
C ARG A 795 -17.51 -6.20 -13.27
N ASP A 796 -18.14 -6.21 -12.10
CA ASP A 796 -18.02 -5.13 -11.10
C ASP A 796 -16.55 -4.89 -10.72
N ALA A 797 -15.74 -5.96 -10.57
CA ALA A 797 -14.30 -5.86 -10.28
C ALA A 797 -13.51 -5.10 -11.37
N TYR A 798 -13.83 -5.29 -12.65
CA TYR A 798 -13.21 -4.53 -13.74
C TYR A 798 -13.75 -3.11 -13.87
N LEU A 799 -15.05 -2.89 -13.66
CA LEU A 799 -15.64 -1.55 -13.66
C LEU A 799 -15.02 -0.66 -12.57
N ALA A 800 -14.57 -1.25 -11.44
CA ALA A 800 -13.81 -0.54 -10.42
C ALA A 800 -12.54 0.14 -10.97
N LEU A 801 -11.92 -0.35 -12.06
CA LEU A 801 -10.79 0.36 -12.68
C LEU A 801 -11.15 1.78 -13.13
N ARG A 802 -12.40 2.07 -13.47
CA ARG A 802 -12.80 3.41 -13.92
C ARG A 802 -12.92 4.39 -12.74
N ASP A 803 -13.55 3.94 -11.65
CA ASP A 803 -14.06 4.82 -10.59
C ASP A 803 -13.34 4.64 -9.23
N ASP A 804 -12.54 3.58 -9.05
CA ASP A 804 -11.83 3.27 -7.82
C ASP A 804 -10.29 3.37 -8.00
N PRO A 805 -9.66 4.45 -7.53
CA PRO A 805 -8.21 4.60 -7.55
C PRO A 805 -7.45 3.45 -6.88
N PHE A 806 -8.01 2.77 -5.88
CA PHE A 806 -7.34 1.60 -5.29
C PHE A 806 -7.32 0.42 -6.26
N ALA A 807 -8.39 0.20 -7.05
CA ALA A 807 -8.39 -0.81 -8.10
C ALA A 807 -7.39 -0.46 -9.22
N GLN A 808 -7.28 0.82 -9.59
CA GLN A 808 -6.25 1.30 -10.54
C GLN A 808 -4.83 1.02 -10.02
N ALA A 809 -4.58 1.37 -8.75
CA ALA A 809 -3.32 1.11 -8.08
C ALA A 809 -3.02 -0.40 -8.00
N LEU A 810 -4.01 -1.24 -7.69
CA LEU A 810 -3.89 -2.71 -7.60
C LEU A 810 -3.56 -3.35 -8.96
N ALA A 811 -4.12 -2.82 -10.04
CA ALA A 811 -3.80 -3.19 -11.41
C ALA A 811 -2.45 -2.64 -11.90
N ALA A 812 -1.73 -1.85 -11.08
CA ALA A 812 -0.50 -1.14 -11.44
C ALA A 812 -0.64 -0.28 -12.70
N LEU A 813 -1.84 0.24 -12.95
CA LEU A 813 -2.14 1.07 -14.11
C LEU A 813 -1.88 2.53 -13.77
N ASP A 814 -1.20 3.20 -14.69
CA ASP A 814 -0.89 4.62 -14.64
C ASP A 814 -1.62 5.26 -15.81
N PHE A 815 -2.77 5.86 -15.53
CA PHE A 815 -3.58 6.53 -16.53
C PHE A 815 -3.11 7.96 -16.67
N GLY A 816 -2.72 8.37 -17.88
CA GLY A 816 -2.41 9.76 -18.19
C GLY A 816 -3.62 10.70 -18.05
N GLN A 817 -3.46 11.97 -18.44
CA GLN A 817 -4.61 12.90 -18.37
C GLN A 817 -5.77 12.37 -19.20
N PRO A 818 -7.01 12.41 -18.65
CA PRO A 818 -8.16 12.16 -19.48
C PRO A 818 -8.06 13.09 -20.68
N ASP A 819 -8.25 12.56 -21.88
CA ASP A 819 -8.27 13.42 -23.07
C ASP A 819 -9.43 14.43 -22.97
N ARG A 820 -9.55 15.31 -23.97
CA ARG A 820 -10.65 16.29 -24.03
C ARG A 820 -12.06 15.69 -24.05
N TRP A 821 -12.17 14.36 -24.10
CA TRP A 821 -13.40 13.58 -24.09
C TRP A 821 -13.51 12.66 -22.86
N GLY A 822 -12.63 12.79 -21.86
CA GLY A 822 -12.68 12.00 -20.61
C GLY A 822 -11.95 10.64 -20.66
N ASN A 823 -11.31 10.27 -21.77
CA ASN A 823 -10.74 8.94 -21.95
C ASN A 823 -9.38 8.76 -21.27
N ARG A 824 -9.21 7.63 -20.58
CA ARG A 824 -7.97 7.19 -19.93
C ARG A 824 -7.39 5.99 -20.67
N ALA A 825 -6.28 6.19 -21.37
CA ALA A 825 -5.57 5.14 -22.09
C ALA A 825 -4.20 4.81 -21.45
N VAL A 826 -3.69 3.62 -21.72
CA VAL A 826 -2.35 3.16 -21.30
C VAL A 826 -1.55 2.70 -22.52
N GLY A 827 -0.35 3.24 -22.70
CA GLY A 827 0.52 3.00 -23.86
C GLY A 827 0.22 3.89 -25.07
N ASP A 828 0.95 3.68 -26.17
CA ASP A 828 0.85 4.49 -27.39
C ASP A 828 -0.48 4.27 -28.12
N CYS A 829 -1.49 5.08 -27.79
CA CYS A 829 -2.85 4.97 -28.28
C CYS A 829 -3.28 6.16 -29.15
N GLU A 830 -3.70 5.90 -30.39
CA GLU A 830 -4.45 6.88 -31.20
C GLU A 830 -5.95 6.77 -30.90
N LEU A 831 -6.50 7.75 -30.18
CA LEU A 831 -7.94 7.86 -29.91
C LEU A 831 -8.64 8.70 -30.99
N PRO A 832 -9.86 8.34 -31.43
CA PRO A 832 -10.66 9.12 -32.36
C PRO A 832 -10.87 10.57 -31.88
N GLN A 833 -10.33 11.51 -32.65
CA GLN A 833 -10.38 12.94 -32.31
C GLN A 833 -11.78 13.57 -32.47
N ASP A 834 -12.72 12.87 -33.10
CA ASP A 834 -14.09 13.31 -33.35
C ASP A 834 -15.01 13.25 -32.13
N GLY A 835 -14.56 12.69 -31.00
CA GLY A 835 -15.36 12.54 -29.77
C GLY A 835 -16.33 11.37 -29.80
N SER A 836 -16.14 10.41 -30.72
CA SER A 836 -16.91 9.16 -30.77
C SER A 836 -16.64 8.24 -29.56
N VAL A 837 -15.46 8.32 -28.95
CA VAL A 837 -15.10 7.62 -27.70
C VAL A 837 -14.97 8.66 -26.59
N ARG A 838 -15.63 8.44 -25.44
CA ARG A 838 -15.61 9.33 -24.27
C ARG A 838 -15.74 8.54 -22.97
N ASP A 839 -15.18 9.09 -21.89
CA ASP A 839 -15.27 8.55 -20.52
C ASP A 839 -14.91 7.05 -20.39
N CYS A 840 -13.97 6.57 -21.23
CA CYS A 840 -13.56 5.18 -21.30
C CYS A 840 -12.16 4.92 -20.74
N LEU A 841 -11.92 3.67 -20.35
CA LEU A 841 -10.65 3.15 -19.88
C LEU A 841 -10.17 2.05 -20.83
N ILE A 842 -8.98 2.19 -21.40
CA ILE A 842 -8.52 1.35 -22.52
C ILE A 842 -7.05 0.97 -22.34
N VAL A 843 -6.74 -0.31 -22.40
CA VAL A 843 -5.38 -0.82 -22.15
C VAL A 843 -4.97 -1.79 -23.26
N ASP A 844 -3.71 -1.67 -23.68
CA ASP A 844 -3.09 -2.45 -24.75
C ASP A 844 -3.88 -2.31 -26.09
N SER A 845 -3.95 -1.11 -26.68
CA SER A 845 -5.00 -0.67 -27.63
C SER A 845 -4.62 -0.51 -29.12
N ALA A 846 -5.63 -0.17 -29.94
CA ALA A 846 -5.64 0.91 -30.97
C ALA A 846 -6.78 0.66 -32.00
N LEU A 847 -7.73 1.58 -32.19
CA LEU A 847 -8.49 1.85 -33.45
C LEU A 847 -9.80 2.67 -33.21
N GLY A 848 -10.24 3.40 -34.25
CA GLY A 848 -11.66 3.77 -34.44
C GLY A 848 -12.40 2.59 -35.09
N SER A 849 -13.68 2.60 -35.46
CA SER A 849 -14.59 3.73 -35.60
C SER A 849 -15.81 3.59 -34.69
N GLY A 850 -15.58 3.76 -33.38
CA GLY A 850 -16.36 4.61 -32.47
C GLY A 850 -17.89 4.44 -32.32
N GLN A 851 -18.29 3.86 -31.18
CA GLN A 851 -18.89 4.64 -30.09
C GLN A 851 -18.62 3.90 -28.75
N ALA A 852 -18.72 4.56 -27.58
CA ALA A 852 -18.57 3.91 -26.28
C ALA A 852 -19.29 4.66 -25.13
N GLU A 853 -19.70 3.95 -24.07
CA GLU A 853 -20.27 4.51 -22.82
C GLU A 853 -20.37 3.43 -21.71
N GLY A 854 -19.73 3.56 -20.54
CA GLY A 854 -18.40 4.11 -20.32
C GLY A 854 -17.52 2.95 -19.85
N ALA A 855 -16.63 2.48 -20.74
CA ALA A 855 -16.17 1.09 -20.79
C ALA A 855 -14.76 0.86 -20.22
N VAL A 856 -14.44 -0.39 -19.86
CA VAL A 856 -13.08 -0.88 -19.52
C VAL A 856 -12.64 -1.95 -20.53
N ILE A 857 -11.72 -1.65 -21.44
CA ILE A 857 -11.40 -2.53 -22.59
C ILE A 857 -9.90 -2.87 -22.59
N VAL A 858 -9.53 -4.16 -22.40
CA VAL A 858 -8.13 -4.59 -22.16
C VAL A 858 -7.73 -5.71 -23.13
N GLY A 859 -6.69 -5.48 -23.95
CA GLY A 859 -6.13 -6.42 -24.94
C GLY A 859 -6.51 -6.14 -26.41
N SER A 860 -6.74 -4.87 -26.76
CA SER A 860 -7.71 -4.39 -27.76
C SER A 860 -7.09 -3.84 -29.04
N ARG A 861 -7.78 -3.81 -30.21
CA ARG A 861 -7.28 -3.17 -31.46
C ARG A 861 -8.29 -2.90 -32.63
N LEU A 862 -9.53 -2.39 -32.47
CA LEU A 862 -10.58 -2.59 -33.52
C LEU A 862 -11.59 -1.51 -33.97
N ASP A 863 -12.23 -1.83 -35.11
CA ASP A 863 -12.97 -1.01 -36.08
C ASP A 863 -14.14 -1.81 -36.72
N HIS A 864 -15.42 -1.49 -36.71
CA HIS A 864 -16.11 -0.23 -36.42
C HIS A 864 -17.15 -0.51 -35.30
N PHE A 865 -17.31 0.43 -34.36
CA PHE A 865 -17.67 0.14 -32.97
C PHE A 865 -18.97 0.83 -32.53
N ALA A 866 -19.62 0.36 -31.46
CA ALA A 866 -20.55 1.16 -30.64
C ALA A 866 -20.89 0.46 -29.30
N ILE A 867 -20.34 0.91 -28.18
CA ILE A 867 -20.58 0.33 -26.85
C ILE A 867 -21.46 1.26 -26.02
N ALA A 868 -22.35 0.70 -25.21
CA ALA A 868 -23.25 1.41 -24.31
C ALA A 868 -23.58 0.62 -23.03
N ALA A 869 -24.20 1.32 -22.09
CA ALA A 869 -24.27 1.11 -20.64
C ALA A 869 -23.67 -0.19 -20.04
N GLY A 870 -22.63 -0.03 -19.20
CA GLY A 870 -22.20 -1.02 -18.20
C GLY A 870 -20.95 -1.84 -18.52
N SER A 871 -20.08 -1.37 -19.41
CA SER A 871 -19.28 -2.25 -20.26
C SER A 871 -17.85 -2.59 -19.79
N VAL A 872 -17.43 -3.84 -20.00
CA VAL A 872 -16.03 -4.31 -19.91
C VAL A 872 -15.72 -5.24 -21.10
N VAL A 873 -14.55 -5.17 -21.73
CA VAL A 873 -14.17 -6.05 -22.86
C VAL A 873 -12.69 -6.45 -22.84
N LEU A 874 -12.42 -7.72 -22.56
CA LEU A 874 -11.16 -8.42 -22.81
C LEU A 874 -11.36 -9.44 -23.96
N ASP A 875 -10.37 -9.97 -24.66
CA ASP A 875 -8.92 -9.78 -24.77
C ASP A 875 -8.73 -9.73 -26.31
N ALA A 876 -9.03 -8.58 -26.92
CA ALA A 876 -9.92 -8.52 -28.10
C ALA A 876 -9.29 -8.12 -29.46
N ARG A 877 -9.67 -8.85 -30.55
CA ARG A 877 -9.48 -8.45 -31.97
C ARG A 877 -10.67 -8.84 -32.91
N VAL A 878 -11.70 -8.00 -32.98
CA VAL A 878 -12.87 -7.95 -33.91
C VAL A 878 -12.73 -7.10 -35.23
N ARG A 879 -13.73 -7.06 -36.12
CA ARG A 879 -13.92 -5.96 -37.12
C ARG A 879 -15.37 -5.48 -37.34
N GLY A 880 -16.15 -5.46 -36.26
CA GLY A 880 -17.52 -4.95 -36.20
C GLY A 880 -18.22 -5.36 -34.90
N LEU A 881 -18.36 -4.44 -33.93
CA LEU A 881 -18.89 -4.74 -32.59
C LEU A 881 -19.79 -3.63 -32.06
N ARG A 882 -20.99 -4.00 -31.58
CA ARG A 882 -21.87 -3.10 -30.85
C ARG A 882 -22.54 -3.80 -29.66
N LEU A 883 -22.45 -3.20 -28.46
CA LEU A 883 -22.93 -3.74 -27.17
C LEU A 883 -23.75 -2.68 -26.43
N ASP A 884 -24.76 -3.09 -25.64
CA ASP A 884 -25.62 -2.17 -24.87
C ASP A 884 -26.22 -2.85 -23.63
N ALA A 885 -26.63 -2.06 -22.63
CA ALA A 885 -27.31 -2.41 -21.39
C ALA A 885 -26.83 -3.67 -20.61
N GLY A 886 -25.55 -3.70 -20.24
CA GLY A 886 -25.04 -4.46 -19.08
C GLY A 886 -23.66 -5.13 -19.22
N ALA A 887 -23.00 -4.96 -20.38
CA ALA A 887 -22.10 -5.97 -20.97
C ALA A 887 -20.74 -6.24 -20.26
N PHE A 888 -20.28 -7.49 -20.34
CA PHE A 888 -18.93 -7.94 -20.02
C PHE A 888 -18.48 -8.96 -21.08
N ALA A 889 -17.26 -8.84 -21.61
CA ALA A 889 -16.73 -9.77 -22.61
C ALA A 889 -15.30 -10.22 -22.30
N PHE A 890 -15.02 -11.51 -22.56
CA PHE A 890 -13.73 -12.19 -22.36
C PHE A 890 -13.80 -13.51 -23.14
N ARG A 891 -13.04 -13.83 -24.20
CA ARG A 891 -11.92 -13.18 -24.90
C ARG A 891 -12.23 -13.14 -26.40
N SER A 892 -12.29 -11.95 -27.02
CA SER A 892 -13.19 -11.74 -28.17
C SER A 892 -12.49 -11.48 -29.52
N ARG A 893 -12.72 -12.31 -30.54
CA ARG A 893 -12.32 -12.06 -31.96
C ARG A 893 -13.47 -12.40 -32.93
N GLY A 894 -13.52 -11.79 -34.13
CA GLY A 894 -14.52 -12.07 -35.19
C GLY A 894 -14.90 -10.86 -36.07
N ASP A 895 -15.68 -11.03 -37.14
CA ASP A 895 -16.05 -9.91 -38.05
C ASP A 895 -17.39 -9.22 -37.74
N TYR A 896 -18.38 -9.92 -37.16
CA TYR A 896 -19.67 -9.33 -36.82
C TYR A 896 -20.29 -9.99 -35.58
N LEU A 897 -19.92 -9.49 -34.38
CA LEU A 897 -20.41 -10.00 -33.11
C LEU A 897 -21.57 -9.14 -32.59
N ARG A 898 -22.72 -9.79 -32.29
CA ARG A 898 -23.86 -9.17 -31.61
C ARG A 898 -24.22 -9.98 -30.38
N VAL A 899 -24.00 -9.41 -29.20
CA VAL A 899 -24.48 -9.96 -27.93
C VAL A 899 -25.78 -9.22 -27.56
N PRO A 900 -26.92 -9.89 -27.34
CA PRO A 900 -28.12 -9.22 -26.87
C PRO A 900 -27.91 -8.74 -25.42
N ALA A 901 -28.43 -7.56 -25.07
CA ALA A 901 -28.11 -6.81 -23.85
C ALA A 901 -27.98 -7.62 -22.55
N GLU A 902 -28.88 -8.59 -22.36
CA GLU A 902 -29.00 -9.37 -21.14
C GLU A 902 -28.01 -10.55 -21.06
N HIS A 903 -27.12 -10.75 -22.04
CA HIS A 903 -26.23 -11.92 -22.12
C HIS A 903 -24.75 -11.59 -21.90
N VAL A 904 -24.03 -12.56 -21.32
CA VAL A 904 -22.56 -12.65 -21.34
C VAL A 904 -22.10 -13.54 -22.50
N HIS A 905 -20.90 -13.29 -23.04
CA HIS A 905 -20.32 -14.02 -24.17
C HIS A 905 -18.85 -14.45 -23.93
N THR A 906 -18.47 -15.63 -24.42
CA THR A 906 -17.07 -16.04 -24.63
C THR A 906 -16.90 -16.91 -25.88
N SER A 907 -15.71 -16.89 -26.48
CA SER A 907 -15.32 -17.75 -27.60
C SER A 907 -14.51 -18.95 -27.10
N ILE A 908 -14.87 -20.17 -27.51
CA ILE A 908 -14.25 -21.43 -27.04
C ILE A 908 -13.79 -22.25 -28.26
N PRO A 909 -12.57 -22.87 -28.25
CA PRO A 909 -12.14 -23.76 -29.32
C PRO A 909 -13.17 -24.87 -29.59
N ARG A 910 -13.48 -25.12 -30.87
CA ARG A 910 -14.45 -26.14 -31.30
C ARG A 910 -14.00 -27.54 -30.88
N ASP A 911 -12.75 -27.86 -31.16
CA ASP A 911 -12.07 -29.09 -30.72
C ASP A 911 -10.79 -28.72 -29.93
N PRO A 912 -10.70 -29.05 -28.63
CA PRO A 912 -9.50 -28.80 -27.82
C PRO A 912 -8.34 -29.78 -28.11
N LEU A 913 -8.55 -30.84 -28.90
CA LEU A 913 -7.57 -31.89 -29.21
C LEU A 913 -7.02 -31.85 -30.64
N ALA A 914 -7.57 -31.01 -31.53
CA ALA A 914 -7.14 -30.92 -32.92
C ALA A 914 -5.62 -30.68 -33.03
N VAL A 915 -4.97 -31.36 -33.98
CA VAL A 915 -3.52 -31.20 -34.24
C VAL A 915 -3.33 -29.89 -35.01
N VAL A 916 -2.82 -28.87 -34.32
CA VAL A 916 -2.84 -27.47 -34.77
C VAL A 916 -1.60 -27.12 -35.61
N ASP A 917 -1.84 -26.74 -36.87
CA ASP A 917 -1.08 -25.66 -37.51
C ASP A 917 -1.74 -24.32 -37.13
N ALA A 918 -0.95 -23.31 -36.79
CA ALA A 918 -1.38 -22.17 -35.97
C ALA A 918 -2.50 -21.31 -36.61
N GLU A 919 -2.69 -21.39 -37.92
CA GLU A 919 -3.59 -20.53 -38.70
C GLU A 919 -5.05 -21.04 -38.80
N THR A 920 -5.45 -22.10 -38.08
CA THR A 920 -6.70 -22.84 -38.37
C THR A 920 -7.62 -23.18 -37.19
N VAL A 921 -7.46 -22.55 -36.01
CA VAL A 921 -8.26 -22.92 -34.83
C VAL A 921 -9.70 -22.38 -34.90
N GLU A 922 -10.66 -23.24 -35.25
CA GLU A 922 -12.08 -22.89 -35.25
C GLU A 922 -12.60 -22.58 -33.83
N LEU A 923 -13.28 -21.44 -33.67
CA LEU A 923 -13.89 -21.00 -32.42
C LEU A 923 -15.42 -21.02 -32.51
N ASP A 924 -16.08 -21.50 -31.46
CA ASP A 924 -17.52 -21.40 -31.26
C ASP A 924 -17.86 -20.21 -30.34
N SER A 925 -18.97 -19.51 -30.62
CA SER A 925 -19.50 -18.46 -29.74
C SER A 925 -20.49 -19.05 -28.73
N TRP A 926 -20.34 -18.70 -27.46
CA TRP A 926 -21.18 -19.20 -26.36
C TRP A 926 -21.76 -18.05 -25.53
N PHE A 927 -23.04 -18.16 -25.18
CA PHE A 927 -23.87 -17.15 -24.52
C PHE A 927 -24.56 -17.69 -23.25
N ALA A 928 -24.84 -16.81 -22.29
CA ALA A 928 -25.76 -17.06 -21.16
C ALA A 928 -26.50 -15.78 -20.75
N ASP A 929 -27.78 -15.87 -20.38
CA ASP A 929 -28.57 -14.74 -19.86
C ASP A 929 -28.20 -14.49 -18.39
N MET A 930 -27.76 -13.27 -18.09
CA MET A 930 -27.26 -12.88 -16.76
C MET A 930 -28.36 -12.73 -15.70
N ARG A 931 -29.63 -12.73 -16.09
CA ARG A 931 -30.79 -12.62 -15.19
C ARG A 931 -31.19 -13.97 -14.58
N VAL A 932 -30.65 -15.07 -15.08
CA VAL A 932 -30.86 -16.43 -14.57
C VAL A 932 -29.55 -17.05 -14.10
N ASN A 933 -29.62 -18.15 -13.35
CA ASN A 933 -28.42 -18.92 -12.98
C ASN A 933 -28.07 -19.90 -14.11
N PRO A 934 -27.01 -19.68 -14.92
CA PRO A 934 -26.65 -20.58 -16.02
C PRO A 934 -26.20 -21.97 -15.55
N GLY A 935 -25.93 -22.14 -14.25
CA GLY A 935 -25.60 -23.41 -13.63
C GLY A 935 -26.79 -24.18 -13.04
N ALA A 936 -28.04 -23.77 -13.30
CA ALA A 936 -29.21 -24.59 -13.01
C ALA A 936 -29.37 -25.71 -14.06
N ALA A 937 -29.90 -26.87 -13.67
CA ALA A 937 -29.94 -28.06 -14.52
C ALA A 937 -30.65 -27.80 -15.86
N GLU A 938 -31.80 -27.11 -15.85
CA GLU A 938 -32.56 -26.75 -17.05
C GLU A 938 -31.81 -25.86 -18.07
N PHE A 939 -30.72 -25.22 -17.65
CA PHE A 939 -29.88 -24.36 -18.49
C PHE A 939 -28.48 -24.91 -18.76
N TYR A 940 -28.00 -25.84 -17.93
CA TYR A 940 -26.65 -26.38 -18.00
C TYR A 940 -26.57 -27.68 -18.82
N ASP A 941 -27.59 -28.55 -18.69
CA ASP A 941 -27.62 -29.89 -19.28
C ASP A 941 -28.29 -29.92 -20.67
N GLU A 942 -28.93 -28.83 -21.10
CA GLU A 942 -29.59 -28.68 -22.41
C GLU A 942 -28.98 -27.52 -23.22
N PRO A 943 -28.98 -27.57 -24.57
CA PRO A 943 -28.58 -26.43 -25.41
C PRO A 943 -29.54 -25.23 -25.23
N ARG A 944 -28.98 -24.05 -24.92
CA ARG A 944 -29.73 -22.80 -24.67
C ARG A 944 -29.07 -21.61 -25.39
N TRP A 945 -29.80 -20.49 -25.51
CA TRP A 945 -29.33 -19.20 -26.05
C TRP A 945 -28.68 -19.24 -27.45
N GLY A 946 -28.95 -20.28 -28.25
CA GLY A 946 -28.31 -20.46 -29.57
C GLY A 946 -26.91 -21.09 -29.52
N ASN A 947 -26.48 -21.62 -28.36
CA ASN A 947 -25.21 -22.32 -28.22
C ASN A 947 -25.18 -23.63 -29.04
N PRO A 948 -24.01 -24.06 -29.55
CA PRO A 948 -23.89 -25.30 -30.35
C PRO A 948 -24.22 -26.60 -29.62
N GLY A 949 -24.26 -26.58 -28.28
CA GLY A 949 -24.58 -27.72 -27.42
C GLY A 949 -24.88 -27.24 -25.99
N SER A 950 -24.97 -28.18 -25.05
CA SER A 950 -25.10 -27.87 -23.62
C SER A 950 -23.75 -27.45 -23.00
N PHE A 951 -23.82 -26.77 -21.85
CA PHE A 951 -22.63 -26.46 -21.06
C PHE A 951 -21.98 -27.70 -20.45
N ALA A 952 -22.78 -28.75 -20.16
CA ALA A 952 -22.31 -30.04 -19.69
C ALA A 952 -21.47 -30.78 -20.74
N GLU A 953 -21.93 -30.85 -21.99
CA GLU A 953 -21.20 -31.46 -23.11
C GLU A 953 -19.89 -30.70 -23.40
N LYS A 954 -19.95 -29.36 -23.48
CA LYS A 954 -18.74 -28.56 -23.72
C LYS A 954 -17.74 -28.67 -22.57
N PHE A 955 -18.23 -28.75 -21.32
CA PHE A 955 -17.38 -29.01 -20.16
C PHE A 955 -16.71 -30.39 -20.24
N ALA A 956 -17.46 -31.44 -20.59
CA ALA A 956 -16.89 -32.78 -20.77
C ALA A 956 -15.80 -32.79 -21.86
N GLN A 957 -16.02 -32.10 -22.98
CA GLN A 957 -15.05 -31.97 -24.07
C GLN A 957 -13.74 -31.31 -23.61
N VAL A 958 -13.80 -30.13 -22.96
CA VAL A 958 -12.58 -29.40 -22.51
C VAL A 958 -11.84 -30.04 -21.34
N ARG A 959 -12.36 -31.13 -20.77
CA ARG A 959 -11.71 -31.96 -19.73
C ARG A 959 -11.01 -33.21 -20.28
N GLN A 960 -11.16 -33.56 -21.56
CA GLN A 960 -10.44 -34.66 -22.21
C GLN A 960 -9.01 -34.22 -22.55
N ARG A 961 -8.18 -33.90 -21.55
CA ARG A 961 -6.88 -33.23 -21.76
C ARG A 961 -5.73 -34.22 -21.98
N GLU A 962 -5.11 -34.16 -23.16
CA GLU A 962 -3.72 -34.61 -23.38
C GLU A 962 -2.72 -33.43 -23.40
N VAL A 963 -3.22 -32.19 -23.38
CA VAL A 963 -2.44 -30.93 -23.53
C VAL A 963 -2.79 -29.98 -22.38
N SER A 964 -1.80 -29.23 -21.86
CA SER A 964 -2.04 -28.27 -20.77
C SER A 964 -2.82 -27.03 -21.25
N PRO A 965 -3.64 -26.39 -20.38
CA PRO A 965 -4.30 -25.13 -20.69
C PRO A 965 -3.35 -24.05 -21.23
N ALA A 966 -2.19 -23.87 -20.58
CA ALA A 966 -1.19 -22.88 -20.98
C ALA A 966 -0.67 -23.09 -22.42
N ALA A 967 -0.53 -24.34 -22.88
CA ALA A 967 -0.12 -24.65 -24.24
C ALA A 967 -1.22 -24.34 -25.28
N ILE A 968 -2.50 -24.54 -24.95
CA ILE A 968 -3.63 -24.11 -25.78
C ILE A 968 -3.64 -22.57 -25.87
N GLU A 969 -3.37 -21.90 -24.75
CA GLU A 969 -3.34 -20.45 -24.65
C GLU A 969 -2.21 -19.78 -25.43
N ALA A 970 -1.00 -20.33 -25.38
CA ALA A 970 0.12 -19.83 -26.16
C ALA A 970 -0.14 -19.93 -27.68
N ARG A 971 -0.78 -21.01 -28.14
CA ARG A 971 -1.14 -21.20 -29.57
C ARG A 971 -2.09 -20.12 -30.07
N LEU A 972 -3.15 -19.83 -29.31
CA LEU A 972 -4.16 -18.81 -29.65
C LEU A 972 -3.63 -17.37 -29.62
N ARG A 973 -2.41 -17.15 -29.11
CA ARG A 973 -1.71 -15.86 -29.13
C ARG A 973 -0.71 -15.73 -30.29
N ALA A 974 -0.38 -16.82 -30.98
CA ALA A 974 0.69 -16.87 -31.98
C ALA A 974 0.24 -16.62 -33.44
N GLU A 975 -1.05 -16.42 -33.69
CA GLU A 975 -1.57 -15.98 -34.99
C GLU A 975 -1.08 -14.56 -35.36
N PRO A 976 -0.68 -14.30 -36.62
CA PRO A 976 -0.25 -12.97 -37.10
C PRO A 976 -1.27 -11.82 -36.90
#